data_AF-A0A534ZL11-F1
#
_entry.id   AF-A0A534ZL11-F1
#
_cell.length_a   1.000
_cell.length_b   1.000
_cell.length_c   1.000
_cell.angle_alpha   90.00
_cell.angle_beta   90.00
_cell.angle_gamma   90.00
#
_symmetry.space_group_name_H-M   'P 1'
#
loop_
_entity.id
_entity.type
_entity.pdbx_description
1 polymer ?
#
loop_
_entity_poly.entity_id
_entity_poly.type
_entity_poly.pdbx_seq_one_letter_code
_entity_poly.pdbx_strand_id
1 'polypeptide(L)'
;FDIVFGIGPAGTGKCVAGSSLVLTTRGLLPIASLAEGTVPGEYRPIDLEVASLSGVERASHVYNGGRSRTLRVRTRLGLEIEATPEHPLLRVRPDGALAWQRAEELRARDFIAVQRGQAPLGRAAEIRFAYRADRRQEHATAISVEELHALGFSCAEISDIEDGEANVYDLTVPGSHSFCANGFVNHNTYLAMAMAIAELMKNSFARIILTRPAVEAGEKLGFLPGDLAEKVNPYLRPLYDALHDMVDFDRARRMVERGTIEVAPLGFMRGRAQPVTSRVLTHLGWRRIGELEPGDYVIGSDGRATQVLGVYPQGQKEVFRLTTTDRASTRCCADHLWAVLTPQDRWRGKVPRVLTLREMLGRLRSAHQHRFELPILSAPVRFAPCAVPLDPYALGLLLGDGCLTGSTTPAFATGDAELACYLESSLEGIEVAHKAGVDYVLRHRMGGRGGLRIPNPITVAARSLGLCGARSSTKFVPPEYLFNAPDVRLAVLQGLLDTDGGPVVQDGRSCRIHFCTTSSQLRDDVVFLVRSLGGVAYWRTRAAEGRKPGRARGRDVAHRSDAYVVDIRLPAGVVPFRLGRKAEKYAAMGGGRPMRFVRSIEPAGSEECVCIRVAAPDSLYVTDDFLLTHNTLNDSFVILDEAQNTTTEQMK
;
A
#
# COMPACT_ATOMS: atom_id res chain seq x y z
N PHE A 1 12.12 1.28 -8.33
CA PHE A 1 11.93 2.71 -8.03
C PHE A 1 10.70 3.13 -8.81
N ASP A 2 9.73 3.77 -8.15
CA ASP A 2 8.50 4.25 -8.77
C ASP A 2 8.55 5.79 -8.75
N ILE A 3 8.10 6.43 -9.84
CA ILE A 3 8.07 7.90 -9.94
C ILE A 3 6.61 8.37 -9.97
N VAL A 4 6.31 9.42 -9.19
CA VAL A 4 5.04 10.15 -9.24
C VAL A 4 5.24 11.45 -9.98
N PHE A 5 4.41 11.64 -11.00
CA PHE A 5 4.30 12.92 -11.69
C PHE A 5 2.99 13.59 -11.28
N GLY A 6 3.12 14.76 -10.66
CA GLY A 6 2.02 15.66 -10.40
C GLY A 6 1.88 16.63 -11.56
N ILE A 7 0.79 16.54 -12.33
CA ILE A 7 0.45 17.61 -13.27
C ILE A 7 -0.48 18.56 -12.53
N GLY A 8 -0.09 19.83 -12.47
CA GLY A 8 -0.95 20.89 -11.95
C GLY A 8 -2.28 20.96 -12.69
N PRO A 9 -3.24 21.79 -12.23
CA PRO A 9 -4.43 22.05 -13.03
C PRO A 9 -4.02 22.45 -14.46
N ALA A 10 -4.83 22.04 -15.44
CA ALA A 10 -4.68 22.41 -16.84
C ALA A 10 -4.22 23.87 -16.89
N GLY A 11 -2.98 24.08 -17.33
CA GLY A 11 -2.45 25.41 -17.52
C GLY A 11 -3.30 26.04 -18.59
N THR A 12 -4.32 26.80 -18.19
CA THR A 12 -4.64 28.02 -18.90
C THR A 12 -3.32 28.77 -18.99
N GLY A 13 -2.82 28.95 -20.21
CA GLY A 13 -1.96 30.07 -20.56
C GLY A 13 -0.45 29.92 -20.38
N LYS A 14 0.21 28.88 -20.92
CA LYS A 14 1.62 29.05 -21.35
C LYS A 14 1.68 29.20 -22.85
N CYS A 15 1.29 30.38 -23.31
CA CYS A 15 1.07 30.59 -24.73
C CYS A 15 1.64 31.95 -25.17
N VAL A 16 2.03 32.02 -26.43
CA VAL A 16 2.47 33.24 -27.10
C VAL A 16 1.37 33.74 -28.03
N ALA A 17 1.30 35.04 -28.27
CA ALA A 17 0.30 35.63 -29.15
C ALA A 17 0.36 35.02 -30.56
N GLY A 18 -0.78 34.90 -31.22
CA GLY A 18 -0.91 34.30 -32.55
C GLY A 18 -0.05 34.96 -33.64
N SER A 19 0.29 36.24 -33.47
CA SER A 19 1.20 37.00 -34.32
C SER A 19 2.67 36.62 -34.15
N SER A 20 3.02 35.83 -33.13
CA SER A 20 4.40 35.41 -32.85
C SER A 20 4.92 34.55 -33.98
N LEU A 21 6.03 34.99 -34.59
CA LEU A 21 6.70 34.35 -35.71
C LEU A 21 7.65 33.27 -35.19
N VAL A 22 7.25 32.01 -35.38
CA VAL A 22 8.06 30.83 -35.07
C VAL A 22 9.10 30.66 -36.18
N LEU A 23 10.35 30.41 -35.79
CA LEU A 23 11.41 30.11 -36.74
C LEU A 23 11.38 28.63 -37.12
N THR A 24 11.15 28.36 -38.40
CA THR A 24 10.97 27.00 -38.94
C THR A 24 11.90 26.77 -40.12
N THR A 25 12.11 25.51 -40.52
CA THR A 25 12.85 25.20 -41.76
C THR A 25 12.14 25.66 -43.04
N ARG A 26 10.86 26.04 -42.94
CA ARG A 26 10.05 26.64 -44.01
C ARG A 26 10.03 28.18 -43.97
N GLY A 27 10.83 28.80 -43.09
CA GLY A 27 10.85 30.25 -42.87
C GLY A 27 10.13 30.66 -41.58
N LEU A 28 9.87 31.96 -41.43
CA LEU A 28 9.14 32.51 -40.29
C LEU A 28 7.64 32.35 -40.52
N LEU A 29 6.95 31.66 -39.61
CA LEU A 29 5.51 31.43 -39.68
C LEU A 29 4.81 31.97 -38.42
N PRO A 30 3.72 32.74 -38.53
CA PRO A 30 2.89 33.09 -37.38
C PRO A 30 2.35 31.81 -36.73
N ILE A 31 2.48 31.67 -35.42
CA ILE A 31 2.05 30.46 -34.69
C ILE A 31 0.55 30.16 -34.89
N ALA A 32 -0.29 31.19 -35.05
CA ALA A 32 -1.71 31.02 -35.34
C ALA A 32 -1.98 30.27 -36.65
N SER A 33 -1.14 30.44 -37.67
CA SER A 33 -1.29 29.76 -38.96
C SER A 33 -1.09 28.26 -38.85
N LEU A 34 -0.30 27.80 -37.87
CA LEU A 34 -0.07 26.39 -37.60
C LEU A 34 -1.33 25.73 -37.01
N ALA A 35 -2.14 26.51 -36.30
CA ALA A 35 -3.35 26.08 -35.62
C ALA A 35 -4.64 26.33 -36.44
N GLU A 36 -4.55 26.61 -37.74
CA GLU A 36 -5.74 26.82 -38.57
C GLU A 36 -6.74 25.67 -38.46
N GLY A 37 -8.03 25.97 -38.34
CA GLY A 37 -9.08 24.97 -38.19
C GLY A 37 -9.27 24.38 -36.79
N THR A 38 -8.50 24.84 -35.79
CA THR A 38 -8.72 24.49 -34.37
C THR A 38 -9.64 25.50 -33.68
N VAL A 39 -10.43 25.06 -32.70
CA VAL A 39 -11.11 25.96 -31.76
C VAL A 39 -10.30 26.15 -30.46
N PRO A 40 -10.56 27.20 -29.66
CA PRO A 40 -9.91 27.37 -28.37
C PRO A 40 -10.04 26.13 -27.48
N GLY A 41 -8.92 25.67 -26.94
CA GLY A 41 -8.81 24.45 -26.14
C GLY A 41 -8.36 23.21 -26.91
N GLU A 42 -8.17 23.29 -28.23
CA GLU A 42 -7.78 22.14 -29.07
C GLU A 42 -6.30 22.11 -29.43
N TYR A 43 -5.80 20.87 -29.60
CA TYR A 43 -4.50 20.58 -30.18
C TYR A 43 -4.66 20.11 -31.62
N ARG A 44 -3.71 20.50 -32.47
CA ARG A 44 -3.57 19.99 -33.84
C ARG A 44 -2.20 19.35 -34.01
N PRO A 45 -2.13 18.09 -34.50
CA PRO A 45 -0.86 17.49 -34.87
C PRO A 45 -0.25 18.27 -36.04
N ILE A 46 1.04 18.55 -35.91
CA ILE A 46 1.86 19.18 -36.94
C ILE A 46 3.12 18.35 -37.16
N ASP A 47 3.70 18.52 -38.33
CA ASP A 47 5.01 17.97 -38.65
C ASP A 47 5.87 19.11 -39.20
N LEU A 48 6.60 19.76 -38.30
CA LEU A 48 7.35 20.96 -38.61
C LEU A 48 8.62 21.04 -37.79
N GLU A 49 9.75 21.24 -38.46
CA GLU A 49 11.01 21.51 -37.80
C GLU A 49 11.11 22.98 -37.39
N VAL A 50 11.34 23.22 -36.10
CA VAL A 50 11.42 24.53 -35.46
C VAL A 50 12.78 24.72 -34.79
N ALA A 51 13.23 25.97 -34.67
CA ALA A 51 14.44 26.28 -33.93
C ALA A 51 14.19 26.21 -32.41
N SER A 52 15.14 25.64 -31.69
CA SER A 52 15.12 25.42 -30.24
C SER A 52 16.52 25.68 -29.64
N LEU A 53 16.65 25.60 -28.31
CA LEU A 53 17.96 25.68 -27.64
C LEU A 53 18.95 24.59 -28.08
N SER A 54 18.46 23.42 -28.47
CA SER A 54 19.28 22.28 -28.91
C SER A 54 19.52 22.27 -30.43
N GLY A 55 19.15 23.33 -31.14
CA GLY A 55 19.21 23.42 -32.60
C GLY A 55 17.84 23.18 -33.25
N VAL A 56 17.81 22.51 -34.39
CA VAL A 56 16.57 22.25 -35.14
C VAL A 56 15.89 20.98 -34.59
N GLU A 57 14.65 21.13 -34.13
CA GLU A 57 13.87 20.05 -33.53
C GLU A 57 12.47 19.96 -34.14
N ARG A 58 11.89 18.76 -34.12
CA ARG A 58 10.58 18.50 -34.73
C ARG A 58 9.46 18.83 -33.74
N ALA A 59 8.63 19.82 -34.06
CA ALA A 59 7.40 20.11 -33.35
C ALA A 59 6.30 19.13 -33.79
N SER A 60 5.59 18.55 -32.82
CA SER A 60 4.60 17.50 -33.03
C SER A 60 3.15 17.99 -32.94
N HIS A 61 2.90 19.04 -32.15
CA HIS A 61 1.56 19.58 -31.92
C HIS A 61 1.60 21.10 -31.78
N VAL A 62 0.50 21.75 -32.12
CA VAL A 62 0.21 23.15 -31.80
C VAL A 62 -1.09 23.22 -31.00
N TYR A 63 -1.11 24.03 -29.96
CA TYR A 63 -2.27 24.28 -29.11
C TYR A 63 -2.89 25.65 -29.38
N ASN A 64 -4.22 25.73 -29.40
CA ASN A 64 -4.95 26.99 -29.45
C ASN A 64 -5.50 27.32 -28.04
N GLY A 65 -4.89 28.27 -27.36
CA GLY A 65 -5.28 28.71 -26.01
C GLY A 65 -6.43 29.72 -25.97
N GLY A 66 -6.93 30.18 -27.12
CA GLY A 66 -7.98 31.20 -27.19
C GLY A 66 -7.52 32.58 -26.69
N ARG A 67 -8.49 33.44 -26.37
CA ARG A 67 -8.25 34.82 -25.96
C ARG A 67 -7.85 34.88 -24.47
N SER A 68 -6.69 35.47 -24.17
CA SER A 68 -6.12 35.53 -22.83
C SER A 68 -5.43 36.88 -22.58
N ARG A 69 -5.31 37.26 -21.30
CA ARG A 69 -4.42 38.37 -20.88
C ARG A 69 -2.98 38.03 -21.22
N THR A 70 -2.24 38.99 -21.72
CA THR A 70 -0.84 38.85 -22.14
C THR A 70 0.03 39.97 -21.59
N LEU A 71 1.33 39.75 -21.61
CA LEU A 71 2.38 40.72 -21.35
C LEU A 71 3.26 40.81 -22.60
N ARG A 72 3.42 42.02 -23.11
CA ARG A 72 4.24 42.35 -24.27
C ARG A 72 5.60 42.81 -23.78
N VAL A 73 6.61 41.96 -23.97
CA VAL A 73 7.99 42.19 -23.55
C VAL A 73 8.78 42.74 -24.73
N ARG A 74 9.34 43.94 -24.59
CA ARG A 74 10.21 44.58 -25.59
C ARG A 74 11.65 44.64 -25.13
N THR A 75 12.59 44.49 -26.06
CA THR A 75 14.03 44.61 -25.80
C THR A 75 14.63 45.84 -26.45
N ARG A 76 15.77 46.31 -25.95
CA ARG A 76 16.55 47.40 -26.55
C ARG A 76 17.08 47.08 -27.96
N LEU A 77 17.09 45.82 -28.36
CA LEU A 77 17.42 45.39 -29.71
C LEU A 77 16.23 45.50 -30.69
N GLY A 78 15.07 45.98 -30.23
CA GLY A 78 13.86 46.12 -31.04
C GLY A 78 13.08 44.82 -31.24
N LEU A 79 13.43 43.75 -30.51
CA LEU A 79 12.65 42.50 -30.49
C LEU A 79 11.49 42.61 -29.50
N GLU A 80 10.36 42.03 -29.85
CA GLU A 80 9.14 42.02 -29.05
C GLU A 80 8.49 40.63 -29.06
N ILE A 81 8.04 40.17 -27.89
CA ILE A 81 7.17 38.99 -27.76
C ILE A 81 5.99 39.32 -26.86
N GLU A 82 4.83 38.80 -27.21
CA GLU A 82 3.62 38.91 -26.40
C GLU A 82 3.23 37.51 -25.93
N ALA A 83 3.20 37.29 -24.62
CA ALA A 83 2.97 35.99 -24.00
C ALA A 83 2.09 36.13 -22.76
N THR A 84 1.42 35.06 -22.35
CA THR A 84 0.65 35.04 -21.10
C THR A 84 1.54 35.27 -19.86
N PRO A 85 1.03 35.86 -18.77
CA PRO A 85 1.80 36.20 -17.56
C PRO A 85 2.67 35.05 -17.00
N GLU A 86 2.14 33.83 -17.05
CA GLU A 86 2.73 32.60 -16.57
C GLU A 86 3.62 31.89 -17.61
N HIS A 87 3.75 32.44 -18.83
CA HIS A 87 4.66 31.92 -19.86
C HIS A 87 6.12 32.13 -19.45
N PRO A 88 6.96 31.06 -19.40
CA PRO A 88 8.35 31.20 -19.03
C PRO A 88 9.22 31.58 -20.22
N LEU A 89 10.04 32.61 -20.01
CA LEU A 89 11.05 33.10 -20.93
C LEU A 89 12.45 32.89 -20.35
N LEU A 90 13.44 32.67 -21.20
CA LEU A 90 14.80 32.35 -20.74
C LEU A 90 15.58 33.62 -20.35
N ARG A 91 15.63 33.92 -19.05
CA ARG A 91 16.36 35.05 -18.46
C ARG A 91 17.84 34.73 -18.30
N VAL A 92 18.69 35.73 -18.54
CA VAL A 92 20.12 35.72 -18.21
C VAL A 92 20.30 36.41 -16.87
N ARG A 93 20.78 35.67 -15.87
CA ARG A 93 21.06 36.21 -14.54
C ARG A 93 22.31 37.10 -14.55
N PRO A 94 22.48 37.98 -13.53
CA PRO A 94 23.67 38.82 -13.41
C PRO A 94 25.00 38.05 -13.30
N ASP A 95 24.96 36.80 -12.85
CA ASP A 95 26.10 35.89 -12.77
C ASP A 95 26.38 35.17 -14.10
N GLY A 96 25.63 35.47 -15.16
CA GLY A 96 25.77 34.86 -16.48
C GLY A 96 25.06 33.52 -16.64
N ALA A 97 24.39 33.00 -15.60
CA ALA A 97 23.64 31.75 -15.69
C ALA A 97 22.26 31.95 -16.33
N LEU A 98 21.77 30.96 -17.07
CA LEU A 98 20.43 30.96 -17.62
C LEU A 98 19.40 30.46 -16.60
N ALA A 99 18.23 31.10 -16.56
CA ALA A 99 17.11 30.69 -15.73
C ALA A 99 15.77 30.95 -16.44
N TRP A 100 14.86 29.99 -16.38
CA TRP A 100 13.48 30.20 -16.81
C TRP A 100 12.76 31.11 -15.81
N GLN A 101 12.18 32.20 -16.31
CA GLN A 101 11.48 33.20 -15.50
C GLN A 101 10.12 33.50 -16.14
N ARG A 102 9.04 33.61 -15.34
CA ARG A 102 7.73 33.97 -15.87
C ARG A 102 7.74 35.38 -16.46
N ALA A 103 6.94 35.61 -17.49
CA ALA A 103 6.76 36.93 -18.08
C ALA A 103 6.35 37.98 -17.02
N GLU A 104 5.48 37.63 -16.07
CA GLU A 104 5.02 38.52 -14.99
C GLU A 104 6.08 38.85 -13.94
N GLU A 105 7.15 38.06 -13.87
CA GLU A 105 8.26 38.24 -12.93
C GLU A 105 9.42 39.03 -13.54
N LEU A 106 9.45 39.18 -14.87
CA LEU A 106 10.42 40.01 -15.58
C LEU A 106 10.21 41.49 -15.27
N ARG A 107 11.31 42.24 -15.26
CA ARG A 107 11.30 43.69 -15.09
C ARG A 107 12.13 44.35 -16.19
N ALA A 108 11.86 45.63 -16.45
CA ALA A 108 12.76 46.42 -17.29
C ALA A 108 14.19 46.37 -16.73
N ARG A 109 15.19 46.32 -17.62
CA ARG A 109 16.62 46.09 -17.35
C ARG A 109 17.05 44.64 -17.08
N ASP A 110 16.12 43.68 -17.00
CA ASP A 110 16.51 42.27 -17.02
C ASP A 110 17.08 41.90 -18.40
N PHE A 111 17.96 40.91 -18.44
CA PHE A 111 18.50 40.37 -19.69
C PHE A 111 17.79 39.07 -20.06
N ILE A 112 17.45 38.92 -21.33
CA ILE A 112 16.76 37.75 -21.86
C ILE A 112 17.58 37.15 -23.02
N ALA A 113 17.56 35.82 -23.14
CA ALA A 113 18.23 35.14 -24.23
C ALA A 113 17.42 35.33 -25.52
N VAL A 114 18.10 35.80 -26.56
CA VAL A 114 17.54 36.02 -27.89
C VAL A 114 18.42 35.40 -28.96
N GLN A 115 17.85 34.99 -30.08
CA GLN A 115 18.62 34.36 -31.17
C GLN A 115 19.52 35.38 -31.89
N ARG A 116 20.78 35.00 -32.16
CA ARG A 116 21.79 35.86 -32.80
C ARG A 116 21.62 35.84 -34.32
N GLY A 117 21.68 37.02 -34.95
CA GLY A 117 21.71 37.14 -36.42
C GLY A 117 20.36 37.42 -37.10
N GLN A 118 19.32 37.86 -36.36
CA GLN A 118 18.12 38.42 -36.98
C GLN A 118 18.00 39.91 -36.60
N ALA A 119 18.42 40.78 -37.52
CA ALA A 119 17.98 42.17 -37.51
C ALA A 119 16.55 42.22 -38.08
N PRO A 120 15.64 43.01 -37.51
CA PRO A 120 14.34 43.23 -38.08
C PRO A 120 14.51 44.09 -39.34
N LEU A 121 14.01 43.61 -40.49
CA LEU A 121 13.99 44.24 -41.83
C LEU A 121 15.15 43.88 -42.77
N GLY A 122 14.85 43.10 -43.82
CA GLY A 122 15.61 43.03 -45.08
C GLY A 122 16.27 41.68 -45.39
N ARG A 123 15.91 41.07 -46.54
CA ARG A 123 16.38 39.76 -47.10
C ARG A 123 17.91 39.57 -46.99
N ALA A 124 18.48 38.38 -46.78
CA ALA A 124 18.05 37.02 -47.13
C ALA A 124 18.50 35.98 -46.08
N ALA A 125 17.73 34.91 -45.97
CA ALA A 125 18.06 33.73 -45.18
C ALA A 125 19.24 32.96 -45.80
N GLU A 126 20.21 32.59 -44.97
CA GLU A 126 20.95 31.33 -45.09
C GLU A 126 20.92 30.63 -43.72
N ILE A 127 20.05 29.64 -43.58
CA ILE A 127 20.04 28.74 -42.43
C ILE A 127 21.16 27.73 -42.62
N ARG A 128 22.20 27.77 -41.77
CA ARG A 128 23.14 26.65 -41.60
C ARG A 128 23.42 26.43 -40.12
N PHE A 129 22.90 25.34 -39.57
CA PHE A 129 23.34 24.80 -38.29
C PHE A 129 23.81 23.37 -38.51
N ALA A 130 25.12 23.14 -38.37
CA ALA A 130 25.69 21.81 -38.26
C ALA A 130 26.26 21.66 -36.85
N TYR A 131 25.50 21.02 -35.97
CA TYR A 131 26.02 20.52 -34.70
C TYR A 131 25.80 19.00 -34.66
N ARG A 132 26.89 18.23 -34.65
CA ARG A 132 26.85 16.81 -34.32
C ARG A 132 27.00 16.70 -32.81
N ALA A 133 25.92 16.34 -32.13
CA ALA A 133 25.96 15.98 -30.72
C ALA A 133 26.82 14.73 -30.54
N ASP A 134 28.01 14.89 -29.94
CA ASP A 134 28.76 13.73 -29.46
C ASP A 134 28.05 13.18 -28.20
N ARG A 135 27.72 11.89 -28.24
CA ARG A 135 26.98 11.22 -27.17
C ARG A 135 27.95 10.91 -26.04
N ARG A 136 27.95 11.75 -25.00
CA ARG A 136 28.17 11.40 -23.58
C ARG A 136 28.41 12.68 -22.79
N GLN A 137 27.40 13.16 -22.06
CA GLN A 137 27.63 13.71 -20.74
C GLN A 137 26.31 13.77 -19.95
N GLU A 138 26.39 13.17 -18.77
CA GLU A 138 25.36 13.03 -17.76
C GLU A 138 25.26 14.34 -16.95
N HIS A 139 24.04 14.66 -16.51
CA HIS A 139 23.65 15.73 -15.59
C HIS A 139 23.71 17.18 -16.12
N ALA A 140 22.54 17.84 -16.07
CA ALA A 140 22.33 19.22 -16.47
C ALA A 140 23.12 20.20 -15.58
N THR A 141 24.29 20.63 -16.04
CA THR A 141 24.96 21.84 -15.58
C THR A 141 24.42 23.07 -16.34
N ALA A 142 24.25 24.19 -15.62
CA ALA A 142 23.77 25.44 -16.17
C ALA A 142 24.63 25.92 -17.35
N ILE A 143 23.97 26.23 -18.48
CA ILE A 143 24.61 26.79 -19.68
C ILE A 143 25.12 28.20 -19.34
N SER A 144 26.40 28.46 -19.61
CA SER A 144 27.06 29.77 -19.49
C SER A 144 26.74 30.69 -20.68
N VAL A 145 26.96 32.01 -20.53
CA VAL A 145 26.80 32.98 -21.64
C VAL A 145 27.71 32.63 -22.84
N GLU A 146 28.89 32.07 -22.58
CA GLU A 146 29.82 31.64 -23.63
C GLU A 146 29.28 30.45 -24.44
N GLU A 147 28.64 29.49 -23.77
CA GLU A 147 27.94 28.37 -24.41
C GLU A 147 26.66 28.82 -25.14
N LEU A 148 25.92 29.79 -24.59
CA LEU A 148 24.77 30.43 -25.25
C LEU A 148 25.19 31.10 -26.57
N HIS A 149 26.34 31.79 -26.57
CA HIS A 149 26.91 32.39 -27.77
C HIS A 149 27.38 31.35 -28.80
N ALA A 150 27.93 30.22 -28.35
CA ALA A 150 28.31 29.11 -29.21
C ALA A 150 27.10 28.42 -29.88
N LEU A 151 25.94 28.45 -29.22
CA LEU A 151 24.65 27.96 -29.75
C LEU A 151 23.95 28.95 -30.70
N GLY A 152 24.55 30.11 -30.97
CA GLY A 152 23.97 31.10 -31.87
C GLY A 152 22.90 31.99 -31.23
N PHE A 153 22.94 32.17 -29.90
CA PHE A 153 22.08 33.10 -29.16
C PHE A 153 22.92 34.27 -28.59
N SER A 154 22.26 35.31 -28.10
CA SER A 154 22.81 36.54 -27.51
C SER A 154 21.91 36.98 -26.36
N CYS A 155 22.37 37.88 -25.49
CA CYS A 155 21.50 38.52 -24.50
C CYS A 155 20.96 39.87 -25.02
N ALA A 156 19.70 40.17 -24.72
CA ALA A 156 19.10 41.48 -24.95
C ALA A 156 18.51 42.03 -23.64
N GLU A 157 18.70 43.32 -23.40
CA GLU A 157 18.11 43.99 -22.24
C GLU A 157 16.64 44.31 -22.53
N ILE A 158 15.75 43.98 -21.59
CA ILE A 158 14.33 44.33 -21.63
C ILE A 158 14.20 45.85 -21.44
N SER A 159 13.61 46.52 -22.43
CA SER A 159 13.34 47.95 -22.38
C SER A 159 12.06 48.27 -21.64
N ASP A 160 11.01 47.46 -21.84
CA ASP A 160 9.64 47.75 -21.41
C ASP A 160 8.77 46.49 -21.41
N ILE A 161 7.73 46.47 -20.56
CA ILE A 161 6.75 45.38 -20.47
C ILE A 161 5.35 46.00 -20.33
N GLU A 162 4.44 45.69 -21.25
CA GLU A 162 3.07 46.22 -21.27
C GLU A 162 2.01 45.12 -21.12
N ASP A 163 0.91 45.39 -20.43
CA ASP A 163 -0.26 44.52 -20.42
C ASP A 163 -0.99 44.55 -21.77
N GLY A 164 -1.46 43.39 -22.21
CA GLY A 164 -2.19 43.19 -23.46
C GLY A 164 -3.27 42.11 -23.35
N GLU A 165 -3.92 41.85 -24.48
CA GLU A 165 -4.87 40.75 -24.62
C GLU A 165 -4.83 40.24 -26.07
N ALA A 166 -4.59 38.95 -26.25
CA ALA A 166 -4.46 38.33 -27.58
C ALA A 166 -5.02 36.91 -27.61
N ASN A 167 -5.23 36.39 -28.82
CA ASN A 167 -5.39 34.95 -29.02
C ASN A 167 -4.01 34.30 -28.91
N VAL A 168 -3.87 33.28 -28.06
CA VAL A 168 -2.58 32.72 -27.70
C VAL A 168 -2.47 31.25 -28.11
N TYR A 169 -1.25 30.80 -28.41
CA TYR A 169 -0.96 29.47 -28.91
C TYR A 169 0.33 28.92 -28.29
N ASP A 170 0.51 27.59 -28.28
CA ASP A 170 1.73 26.92 -27.78
C ASP A 170 2.20 25.82 -28.76
N LEU A 171 3.48 25.45 -28.71
CA LEU A 171 4.08 24.40 -29.54
C LEU A 171 4.70 23.28 -28.71
N THR A 172 4.37 22.05 -29.09
CA THR A 172 4.98 20.86 -28.51
C THR A 172 6.23 20.45 -29.25
N VAL A 173 7.39 20.69 -28.63
CA VAL A 173 8.72 20.23 -29.08
C VAL A 173 9.24 19.18 -28.09
N PRO A 174 9.31 17.88 -28.45
CA PRO A 174 9.64 16.81 -27.51
C PRO A 174 11.11 16.72 -27.07
N GLY A 175 12.04 17.35 -27.80
CA GLY A 175 13.48 17.19 -27.54
C GLY A 175 13.97 18.10 -26.41
N SER A 176 14.17 19.38 -26.71
CA SER A 176 14.63 20.39 -25.74
C SER A 176 13.50 21.02 -24.92
N HIS A 177 12.24 20.71 -25.24
CA HIS A 177 11.07 21.35 -24.66
C HIS A 177 11.09 22.88 -24.80
N SER A 178 11.74 23.39 -25.85
CA SER A 178 11.82 24.81 -26.15
C SER A 178 11.59 25.11 -27.63
N PHE A 179 11.12 26.32 -27.95
CA PHE A 179 11.05 26.81 -29.32
C PHE A 179 11.33 28.31 -29.40
N CYS A 180 11.81 28.76 -30.56
CA CYS A 180 12.13 30.16 -30.82
C CYS A 180 10.95 30.87 -31.53
N ALA A 181 10.45 31.94 -30.92
CA ALA A 181 9.45 32.82 -31.54
C ALA A 181 9.83 34.29 -31.33
N ASN A 182 9.72 35.10 -32.39
CA ASN A 182 10.16 36.51 -32.43
C ASN A 182 11.61 36.73 -31.93
N GLY A 183 12.46 35.70 -32.06
CA GLY A 183 13.82 35.72 -31.54
C GLY A 183 13.96 35.39 -30.05
N PHE A 184 12.88 35.17 -29.30
CA PHE A 184 12.90 34.74 -27.89
C PHE A 184 12.82 33.22 -27.78
N VAL A 185 13.42 32.68 -26.71
CA VAL A 185 13.34 31.26 -26.37
C VAL A 185 12.18 31.02 -25.39
N ASN A 186 11.24 30.16 -25.81
CA ASN A 186 9.99 29.82 -25.10
C ASN A 186 10.04 28.37 -24.62
N HIS A 187 9.32 28.05 -23.55
CA HIS A 187 9.22 26.68 -23.00
C HIS A 187 7.89 25.99 -23.39
N ASN A 188 7.92 24.69 -23.59
CA ASN A 188 6.77 23.84 -23.94
C ASN A 188 5.96 23.40 -22.70
N THR A 189 4.69 23.07 -22.88
CA THR A 189 3.83 22.39 -21.90
C THR A 189 4.03 20.86 -21.99
N TYR A 190 4.15 20.12 -20.85
CA TYR A 190 4.25 18.63 -20.70
C TYR A 190 5.62 17.94 -20.46
N LEU A 191 6.67 18.63 -19.99
CA LEU A 191 8.00 18.02 -19.79
C LEU A 191 8.00 16.86 -18.76
N ALA A 192 7.27 16.96 -17.65
CA ALA A 192 7.12 15.86 -16.67
C ALA A 192 6.62 14.54 -17.29
N MET A 193 5.54 14.59 -18.05
CA MET A 193 4.90 13.39 -18.62
C MET A 193 5.79 12.74 -19.69
N ALA A 194 6.43 13.55 -20.54
CA ALA A 194 7.32 13.06 -21.59
C ALA A 194 8.54 12.34 -21.01
N MET A 195 9.16 12.90 -19.97
CA MET A 195 10.27 12.27 -19.25
C MET A 195 9.84 10.95 -18.59
N ALA A 196 8.66 10.95 -17.95
CA ALA A 196 8.08 9.76 -17.32
C ALA A 196 8.03 8.59 -18.32
N ILE A 197 7.35 8.81 -19.44
CA ILE A 197 7.11 7.78 -20.44
C ILE A 197 8.41 7.36 -21.11
N ALA A 198 9.33 8.30 -21.40
CA ALA A 198 10.63 7.99 -21.98
C ALA A 198 11.46 7.08 -21.06
N GLU A 199 11.49 7.34 -19.75
CA GLU A 199 12.24 6.51 -18.80
C GLU A 199 11.57 5.14 -18.55
N LEU A 200 10.24 5.06 -18.60
CA LEU A 200 9.53 3.79 -18.60
C LEU A 200 9.85 2.96 -19.84
N MET A 201 9.93 3.58 -21.01
CA MET A 201 10.27 2.90 -22.27
C MET A 201 11.72 2.41 -22.31
N LYS A 202 12.63 3.08 -21.59
CA LYS A 202 14.03 2.64 -21.39
C LYS A 202 14.17 1.52 -20.35
N ASN A 203 13.06 1.08 -19.72
CA ASN A 203 13.05 0.17 -18.57
C ASN A 203 13.85 0.68 -17.35
N SER A 204 14.07 2.00 -17.24
CA SER A 204 14.71 2.60 -16.06
C SER A 204 13.83 2.43 -14.81
N PHE A 205 12.51 2.34 -15.00
CA PHE A 205 11.52 2.17 -13.93
C PHE A 205 10.49 1.10 -14.31
N ALA A 206 9.94 0.41 -13.30
CA ALA A 206 8.98 -0.69 -13.49
C ALA A 206 7.52 -0.22 -13.53
N ARG A 207 7.22 0.95 -12.93
CA ARG A 207 5.88 1.52 -12.80
C ARG A 207 5.93 3.05 -12.72
N ILE A 208 4.90 3.71 -13.23
CA ILE A 208 4.65 5.16 -13.09
C ILE A 208 3.28 5.39 -12.47
N ILE A 209 3.19 6.38 -11.59
CA ILE A 209 1.91 6.84 -11.03
C ILE A 209 1.71 8.30 -11.44
N LEU A 210 0.63 8.58 -12.17
CA LEU A 210 0.21 9.91 -12.60
C LEU A 210 -0.85 10.42 -11.63
N THR A 211 -0.60 11.57 -11.02
CA THR A 211 -1.55 12.18 -10.08
C THR A 211 -1.86 13.62 -10.43
N ARG A 212 -3.08 14.03 -10.12
CA ARG A 212 -3.50 15.43 -10.17
C ARG A 212 -4.18 15.79 -8.85
N PRO A 213 -3.79 16.89 -8.19
CA PRO A 213 -4.54 17.41 -7.05
C PRO A 213 -5.94 17.82 -7.53
N ALA A 214 -6.98 17.31 -6.87
CA ALA A 214 -8.33 17.81 -7.10
C ALA A 214 -8.43 19.20 -6.46
N VAL A 215 -8.56 20.24 -7.29
CA VAL A 215 -8.84 21.60 -6.82
C VAL A 215 -10.36 21.75 -6.78
N GLU A 216 -10.91 21.85 -5.57
CA GLU A 216 -12.35 22.02 -5.36
C GLU A 216 -12.79 23.43 -5.81
N ALA A 217 -13.31 23.55 -7.03
CA ALA A 217 -13.84 24.79 -7.58
C ALA A 217 -15.28 25.05 -7.07
N GLY A 218 -15.42 25.36 -5.77
CA GLY A 218 -16.63 25.94 -5.20
C GLY A 218 -17.79 24.98 -4.86
N GLU A 219 -17.93 23.83 -5.51
CA GLU A 219 -18.91 22.80 -5.12
C GLU A 219 -18.23 21.58 -4.48
N LYS A 220 -18.75 21.11 -3.33
CA LYS A 220 -18.29 19.88 -2.68
C LYS A 220 -18.42 18.73 -3.68
N LEU A 221 -17.34 17.96 -3.91
CA LEU A 221 -17.28 16.78 -4.81
C LEU A 221 -18.45 15.77 -4.63
N GLY A 222 -19.14 15.84 -3.49
CA GLY A 222 -20.36 15.10 -3.19
C GLY A 222 -21.57 15.35 -4.10
N PHE A 223 -21.68 16.49 -4.79
CA PHE A 223 -22.92 16.89 -5.50
C PHE A 223 -23.07 16.40 -6.95
N LEU A 224 -22.02 15.88 -7.58
CA LEU A 224 -22.13 15.29 -8.93
C LEU A 224 -22.76 13.87 -8.86
N PRO A 225 -23.75 13.53 -9.70
CA PRO A 225 -24.27 12.16 -9.80
C PRO A 225 -23.23 11.22 -10.43
N GLY A 226 -23.16 9.97 -9.97
CA GLY A 226 -22.21 8.95 -10.48
C GLY A 226 -21.36 8.29 -9.39
N ASP A 227 -20.57 7.28 -9.77
CA ASP A 227 -19.55 6.69 -8.89
C ASP A 227 -18.33 7.62 -8.71
N LEU A 228 -17.48 7.36 -7.71
CA LEU A 228 -16.35 8.25 -7.42
C LEU A 228 -15.35 8.33 -8.59
N ALA A 229 -15.24 7.28 -9.40
CA ALA A 229 -14.42 7.31 -10.60
C ALA A 229 -15.06 8.23 -11.65
N GLU A 230 -16.36 8.15 -11.92
CA GLU A 230 -17.13 9.03 -12.81
C GLU A 230 -17.07 10.50 -12.37
N LYS A 231 -17.05 10.77 -11.06
CA LYS A 231 -16.92 12.13 -10.51
C LYS A 231 -15.50 12.71 -10.66
N VAL A 232 -14.48 11.86 -10.63
CA VAL A 232 -13.07 12.27 -10.66
C VAL A 232 -12.48 12.21 -12.07
N ASN A 233 -13.05 11.38 -12.96
CA ASN A 233 -12.61 11.20 -14.35
C ASN A 233 -12.49 12.53 -15.13
N PRO A 234 -13.40 13.52 -14.99
CA PRO A 234 -13.24 14.82 -15.65
C PRO A 234 -11.93 15.53 -15.28
N TYR A 235 -11.45 15.37 -14.04
CA TYR A 235 -10.19 15.96 -13.57
C TYR A 235 -8.96 15.17 -14.04
N LEU A 236 -9.08 13.84 -14.17
CA LEU A 236 -7.99 12.97 -14.63
C LEU A 236 -7.89 12.87 -16.15
N ARG A 237 -8.93 13.29 -16.89
CA ARG A 237 -9.00 13.20 -18.36
C ARG A 237 -7.79 13.83 -19.07
N PRO A 238 -7.30 15.02 -18.67
CA PRO A 238 -6.08 15.57 -19.28
C PRO A 238 -4.82 14.71 -19.08
N LEU A 239 -4.75 13.90 -18.01
CA LEU A 239 -3.65 12.95 -17.84
C LEU A 239 -3.76 11.78 -18.83
N TYR A 240 -4.99 11.31 -19.08
CA TYR A 240 -5.26 10.28 -20.09
C TYR A 240 -5.02 10.79 -21.50
N ASP A 241 -5.45 12.02 -21.79
CA ASP A 241 -5.26 12.65 -23.10
C ASP A 241 -3.75 12.79 -23.41
N ALA A 242 -2.98 13.39 -22.49
CA ALA A 242 -1.54 13.53 -22.69
C ALA A 242 -0.77 12.19 -22.64
N LEU A 243 -1.31 11.14 -21.99
CA LEU A 243 -0.78 9.77 -22.10
C LEU A 243 -1.02 9.19 -23.50
N HIS A 244 -2.22 9.40 -24.04
CA HIS A 244 -2.61 8.94 -25.38
C HIS A 244 -1.89 9.72 -26.50
N ASP A 245 -1.46 10.95 -26.23
CA ASP A 245 -0.65 11.76 -27.14
C ASP A 245 0.80 11.25 -27.24
N MET A 246 1.31 10.57 -26.21
CA MET A 246 2.69 10.10 -26.13
C MET A 246 2.86 8.60 -26.38
N VAL A 247 1.79 7.82 -26.21
CA VAL A 247 1.79 6.35 -26.37
C VAL A 247 0.53 5.93 -27.09
N ASP A 248 0.66 5.07 -28.11
CA ASP A 248 -0.46 4.51 -28.86
C ASP A 248 -1.60 4.04 -27.94
N PHE A 249 -2.84 4.40 -28.29
CA PHE A 249 -4.03 4.19 -27.46
C PHE A 249 -4.13 2.77 -26.87
N ASP A 250 -3.98 1.74 -27.71
CA ASP A 250 -4.05 0.34 -27.29
C ASP A 250 -2.89 -0.07 -26.37
N ARG A 251 -1.72 0.55 -26.54
CA ARG A 251 -0.54 0.29 -25.73
C ARG A 251 -0.65 0.98 -24.38
N ALA A 252 -1.09 2.24 -24.35
CA ALA A 252 -1.40 2.98 -23.13
C ALA A 252 -2.45 2.24 -22.30
N ARG A 253 -3.56 1.79 -22.93
CA ARG A 253 -4.61 1.02 -22.25
C ARG A 253 -4.07 -0.27 -21.63
N ARG A 254 -3.24 -1.03 -22.37
CA ARG A 254 -2.58 -2.24 -21.84
C ARG A 254 -1.64 -1.94 -20.68
N MET A 255 -0.90 -0.83 -20.72
CA MET A 255 0.00 -0.41 -19.64
C MET A 255 -0.78 -0.03 -18.37
N VAL A 256 -1.95 0.61 -18.53
CA VAL A 256 -2.86 0.92 -17.43
C VAL A 256 -3.52 -0.34 -16.86
N GLU A 257 -4.06 -1.21 -17.71
CA GLU A 257 -4.68 -2.49 -17.31
C GLU A 257 -3.71 -3.43 -16.58
N ARG A 258 -2.43 -3.40 -16.95
CA ARG A 258 -1.36 -4.18 -16.30
C ARG A 258 -0.80 -3.53 -15.03
N GLY A 259 -1.23 -2.31 -14.71
CA GLY A 259 -0.72 -1.54 -13.58
C GLY A 259 0.74 -1.11 -13.74
N THR A 260 1.23 -0.97 -14.98
CA THR A 260 2.51 -0.34 -15.30
C THR A 260 2.40 1.19 -15.24
N ILE A 261 1.24 1.74 -15.58
CA ILE A 261 0.89 3.15 -15.42
C ILE A 261 -0.39 3.22 -14.60
N GLU A 262 -0.37 3.93 -13.47
CA GLU A 262 -1.55 4.16 -12.63
C GLU A 262 -1.94 5.63 -12.67
N VAL A 263 -3.23 5.96 -12.81
CA VAL A 263 -3.71 7.34 -12.80
C VAL A 263 -4.66 7.51 -11.61
N ALA A 264 -4.26 8.26 -10.58
CA ALA A 264 -5.01 8.39 -9.34
C ALA A 264 -4.89 9.80 -8.71
N PRO A 265 -5.96 10.37 -8.13
CA PRO A 265 -5.93 11.70 -7.50
C PRO A 265 -5.14 11.70 -6.17
N LEU A 266 -4.54 12.84 -5.83
CA LEU A 266 -3.69 12.99 -4.62
C LEU A 266 -4.43 12.65 -3.31
N GLY A 267 -5.72 12.97 -3.23
CA GLY A 267 -6.58 12.71 -2.06
C GLY A 267 -6.75 11.22 -1.72
N PHE A 268 -6.68 10.34 -2.73
CA PHE A 268 -6.70 8.89 -2.50
C PHE A 268 -5.39 8.38 -1.86
N MET A 269 -4.30 9.16 -1.95
CA MET A 269 -3.04 8.82 -1.29
C MET A 269 -3.06 9.10 0.23
N ARG A 270 -3.87 10.06 0.70
CA ARG A 270 -4.04 10.45 2.12
C ARG A 270 -5.13 9.65 2.88
N GLY A 271 -5.69 8.57 2.33
CA GLY A 271 -6.88 7.87 2.86
C GLY A 271 -6.65 6.64 3.76
N ARG A 272 -5.41 6.24 4.04
CA ARG A 272 -5.08 4.87 4.50
C ARG A 272 -4.73 4.74 5.97
N ALA A 273 -5.50 5.39 6.83
CA ALA A 273 -5.16 5.56 8.23
C ALA A 273 -5.88 4.56 9.16
N GLN A 274 -5.23 4.22 10.26
CA GLN A 274 -5.83 3.53 11.40
C GLN A 274 -5.65 4.39 12.66
N PRO A 275 -6.52 4.26 13.68
CA PRO A 275 -6.30 4.91 14.96
C PRO A 275 -4.90 4.61 15.49
N VAL A 276 -4.23 5.60 16.10
CA VAL A 276 -2.89 5.43 16.71
C VAL A 276 -2.84 4.30 17.74
N THR A 277 -3.99 3.94 18.31
CA THR A 277 -4.17 2.85 19.27
C THR A 277 -4.31 1.45 18.65
N SER A 278 -4.46 1.36 17.32
CA SER A 278 -4.57 0.08 16.61
C SER A 278 -3.28 -0.71 16.71
N ARG A 279 -3.37 -2.04 16.77
CA ARG A 279 -2.19 -2.88 16.94
C ARG A 279 -1.70 -3.37 15.59
N VAL A 280 -0.40 -3.25 15.38
CA VAL A 280 0.32 -3.85 14.27
C VAL A 280 1.20 -4.97 14.80
N LEU A 281 1.32 -6.05 14.02
CA LEU A 281 2.12 -7.18 14.44
C LEU A 281 3.58 -6.96 14.05
N THR A 282 4.48 -7.10 15.00
CA THR A 282 5.93 -7.11 14.80
C THR A 282 6.49 -8.52 15.01
N HIS A 283 7.75 -8.74 14.65
CA HIS A 283 8.45 -9.99 14.93
C HIS A 283 8.66 -10.27 16.44
N LEU A 284 8.39 -9.28 17.30
CA LEU A 284 8.44 -9.40 18.77
C LEU A 284 7.05 -9.45 19.42
N GLY A 285 5.97 -9.32 18.64
CA GLY A 285 4.60 -9.26 19.13
C GLY A 285 3.86 -7.98 18.74
N TRP A 286 2.73 -7.71 19.40
CA TRP A 286 1.88 -6.57 19.07
C TRP A 286 2.47 -5.26 19.59
N ARG A 287 2.54 -4.23 18.73
CA ARG A 287 2.84 -2.84 19.09
C ARG A 287 1.73 -1.92 18.60
N ARG A 288 1.57 -0.75 19.22
CA ARG A 288 0.61 0.24 18.71
C ARG A 288 1.19 0.90 17.46
N ILE A 289 0.35 1.13 16.46
CA ILE A 289 0.78 1.75 15.20
C ILE A 289 1.33 3.18 15.41
N GLY A 290 0.82 3.90 16.41
CA GLY A 290 1.31 5.24 16.76
C GLY A 290 2.68 5.26 17.47
N GLU A 291 3.19 4.10 17.90
CA GLU A 291 4.50 3.96 18.54
C GLU A 291 5.59 3.49 17.55
N LEU A 292 5.23 3.33 16.26
CA LEU A 292 6.19 2.91 15.25
C LEU A 292 7.02 4.07 14.74
N GLU A 293 8.25 3.76 14.38
CA GLU A 293 9.17 4.68 13.71
C GLU A 293 9.68 4.09 12.39
N PRO A 294 10.06 4.91 11.40
CA PRO A 294 10.76 4.42 10.23
C PRO A 294 12.01 3.63 10.64
N GLY A 295 12.17 2.42 10.09
CA GLY A 295 13.20 1.47 10.48
C GLY A 295 12.70 0.32 11.36
N ASP A 296 11.55 0.46 12.02
CA ASP A 296 10.89 -0.64 12.73
C ASP A 296 10.49 -1.77 11.76
N TYR A 297 10.18 -2.95 12.31
CA TYR A 297 9.76 -4.11 11.51
C TYR A 297 8.36 -4.61 11.90
N VAL A 298 7.48 -4.68 10.91
CA VAL A 298 6.13 -5.28 11.04
C VAL A 298 6.04 -6.58 10.23
N ILE A 299 5.02 -7.39 10.46
CA ILE A 299 4.80 -8.64 9.73
C ILE A 299 4.04 -8.36 8.44
N GLY A 300 4.58 -8.82 7.30
CA GLY A 300 3.94 -8.79 5.99
C GLY A 300 2.96 -9.94 5.75
N SER A 301 2.34 -9.98 4.57
CA SER A 301 1.40 -11.05 4.18
C SER A 301 2.03 -12.44 4.06
N ASP A 302 3.35 -12.51 3.87
CA ASP A 302 4.16 -13.74 3.81
C ASP A 302 4.58 -14.24 5.19
N GLY A 303 4.10 -13.59 6.26
CA GLY A 303 4.43 -13.92 7.63
C GLY A 303 5.85 -13.53 8.05
N ARG A 304 6.64 -12.86 7.20
CA ARG A 304 7.99 -12.40 7.52
C ARG A 304 8.00 -10.94 7.96
N ALA A 305 9.07 -10.57 8.66
CA ALA A 305 9.33 -9.18 9.00
C ALA A 305 9.62 -8.35 7.75
N THR A 306 8.96 -7.21 7.62
CA THR A 306 9.18 -6.19 6.60
C THR A 306 9.40 -4.84 7.29
N GLN A 307 10.28 -4.02 6.72
CA GLN A 307 10.66 -2.75 7.31
C GLN A 307 9.57 -1.71 7.11
N VAL A 308 9.30 -0.92 8.15
CA VAL A 308 8.51 0.31 8.09
C VAL A 308 9.38 1.38 7.45
N LEU A 309 9.00 1.83 6.26
CA LEU A 309 9.72 2.83 5.48
C LEU A 309 9.32 4.26 5.82
N GLY A 310 8.17 4.45 6.48
CA GLY A 310 7.62 5.76 6.80
C GLY A 310 6.41 5.67 7.70
N VAL A 311 6.25 6.66 8.57
CA VAL A 311 5.11 6.82 9.48
C VAL A 311 4.58 8.23 9.28
N TYR A 312 3.29 8.35 9.00
CA TYR A 312 2.67 9.62 8.59
C TYR A 312 1.43 9.88 9.44
N PRO A 313 1.48 10.87 10.36
CA PRO A 313 0.30 11.33 11.09
C PRO A 313 -0.80 11.79 10.12
N GLN A 314 -2.05 11.47 10.44
CA GLN A 314 -3.22 11.78 9.60
C GLN A 314 -4.23 12.69 10.29
N GLY A 315 -3.95 13.09 11.53
CA GLY A 315 -4.86 13.88 12.35
C GLY A 315 -6.13 13.11 12.72
N GLN A 316 -7.14 13.85 13.12
CA GLN A 316 -8.42 13.28 13.56
C GLN A 316 -9.28 12.89 12.35
N LYS A 317 -9.73 11.64 12.31
CA LYS A 317 -10.56 11.09 11.22
C LYS A 317 -11.75 10.33 11.79
N GLU A 318 -12.82 10.28 11.01
CA GLU A 318 -13.93 9.35 11.26
C GLU A 318 -13.44 7.91 11.09
N VAL A 319 -13.73 7.08 12.07
CA VAL A 319 -13.26 5.69 12.18
C VAL A 319 -14.45 4.75 12.14
N PHE A 320 -14.24 3.62 11.51
CA PHE A 320 -15.19 2.53 11.40
C PHE A 320 -14.55 1.24 11.89
N ARG A 321 -15.35 0.40 12.55
CA ARG A 321 -14.97 -0.96 12.93
C ARG A 321 -15.37 -1.92 11.82
N LEU A 322 -14.38 -2.55 11.19
CA LEU A 322 -14.60 -3.67 10.29
C LEU A 322 -14.53 -4.96 11.11
N THR A 323 -15.56 -5.81 10.99
CA THR A 323 -15.61 -7.12 11.65
C THR A 323 -15.81 -8.22 10.61
N THR A 324 -15.09 -9.33 10.76
CA THR A 324 -15.16 -10.46 9.83
C THR A 324 -15.99 -11.62 10.35
N THR A 325 -16.23 -12.62 9.50
CA THR A 325 -16.99 -13.83 9.83
C THR A 325 -16.37 -14.65 10.96
N ASP A 326 -15.04 -14.67 11.09
CA ASP A 326 -14.30 -15.33 12.16
C ASP A 326 -14.11 -14.43 13.39
N ARG A 327 -14.88 -13.33 13.49
CA ARG A 327 -14.84 -12.34 14.58
C ARG A 327 -13.50 -11.60 14.72
N ALA A 328 -12.62 -11.63 13.71
CA ALA A 328 -11.49 -10.71 13.68
C ALA A 328 -12.03 -9.30 13.44
N SER A 329 -11.42 -8.29 14.07
CA SER A 329 -11.84 -6.91 13.86
C SER A 329 -10.68 -5.93 13.90
N THR A 330 -10.79 -4.86 13.13
CA THR A 330 -9.89 -3.71 13.23
C THR A 330 -10.66 -2.42 13.03
N ARG A 331 -10.01 -1.30 13.35
CA ARG A 331 -10.54 0.05 13.19
C ARG A 331 -9.73 0.77 12.11
N CYS A 332 -10.41 1.50 11.23
CA CYS A 332 -9.79 2.25 10.15
C CYS A 332 -10.70 3.36 9.64
N CYS A 333 -10.15 4.33 8.91
CA CYS A 333 -10.96 5.39 8.31
C CYS A 333 -11.74 4.91 7.06
N ALA A 334 -12.74 5.69 6.63
CA ALA A 334 -13.59 5.35 5.48
C ALA A 334 -12.81 5.12 4.18
N ASP A 335 -11.69 5.81 3.99
CA ASP A 335 -10.89 5.71 2.76
C ASP A 335 -9.80 4.62 2.86
N HIS A 336 -9.79 3.83 3.93
CA HIS A 336 -8.79 2.79 4.14
C HIS A 336 -8.93 1.68 3.10
N LEU A 337 -7.81 1.27 2.50
CA LEU A 337 -7.80 0.33 1.39
C LEU A 337 -7.72 -1.13 1.85
N TRP A 338 -8.55 -1.95 1.25
CA TRP A 338 -8.68 -3.38 1.50
C TRP A 338 -8.54 -4.16 0.21
N ALA A 339 -7.57 -5.07 0.16
CA ALA A 339 -7.54 -6.10 -0.86
C ALA A 339 -8.70 -7.08 -0.62
N VAL A 340 -9.58 -7.23 -1.59
CA VAL A 340 -10.77 -8.08 -1.49
C VAL A 340 -10.99 -8.92 -2.75
N LEU A 341 -11.50 -10.12 -2.56
CA LEU A 341 -12.03 -10.96 -3.65
C LEU A 341 -13.55 -11.05 -3.55
N THR A 342 -14.25 -10.79 -4.64
CA THR A 342 -15.67 -11.10 -4.74
C THR A 342 -15.89 -12.53 -5.24
N PRO A 343 -17.08 -13.14 -5.00
CA PRO A 343 -17.41 -14.45 -5.57
C PRO A 343 -17.17 -14.52 -7.09
N GLN A 344 -17.49 -13.45 -7.82
CA GLN A 344 -17.30 -13.36 -9.26
C GLN A 344 -15.82 -13.27 -9.65
N ASP A 345 -15.01 -12.50 -8.91
CA ASP A 345 -13.56 -12.41 -9.14
C ASP A 345 -12.90 -13.77 -8.96
N ARG A 346 -13.28 -14.50 -7.90
CA ARG A 346 -12.78 -15.84 -7.63
C ARG A 346 -13.15 -16.82 -8.73
N TRP A 347 -14.40 -16.82 -9.17
CA TRP A 347 -14.85 -17.70 -10.25
C TRP A 347 -14.10 -17.44 -11.56
N ARG A 348 -13.72 -16.18 -11.82
CA ARG A 348 -12.94 -15.77 -13.00
C ARG A 348 -11.42 -15.85 -12.82
N GLY A 349 -10.93 -16.30 -11.66
CA GLY A 349 -9.49 -16.36 -11.37
C GLY A 349 -8.79 -15.00 -11.39
N LYS A 350 -9.50 -13.92 -11.07
CA LYS A 350 -8.93 -12.56 -11.05
C LYS A 350 -8.10 -12.31 -9.80
N VAL A 351 -7.15 -11.39 -9.92
CA VAL A 351 -6.42 -10.83 -8.78
C VAL A 351 -7.36 -10.07 -7.83
N PRO A 352 -7.04 -9.98 -6.52
CA PRO A 352 -7.82 -9.20 -5.57
C PRO A 352 -7.97 -7.75 -6.03
N ARG A 353 -9.19 -7.21 -5.86
CA ARG A 353 -9.46 -5.79 -6.09
C ARG A 353 -9.07 -5.02 -4.84
N VAL A 354 -8.53 -3.82 -5.01
CA VAL A 354 -8.30 -2.90 -3.89
C VAL A 354 -9.49 -1.95 -3.82
N LEU A 355 -10.25 -2.01 -2.73
CA LEU A 355 -11.40 -1.14 -2.49
C LEU A 355 -11.20 -0.35 -1.19
N THR A 356 -11.73 0.86 -1.14
CA THR A 356 -11.88 1.62 0.11
C THR A 356 -12.92 0.97 1.00
N LEU A 357 -12.82 1.20 2.32
CA LEU A 357 -13.87 0.81 3.26
C LEU A 357 -15.23 1.41 2.88
N ARG A 358 -15.24 2.67 2.42
CA ARG A 358 -16.43 3.40 1.97
C ARG A 358 -17.14 2.70 0.82
N GLU A 359 -16.41 2.17 -0.15
CA GLU A 359 -17.00 1.43 -1.28
C GLU A 359 -17.67 0.11 -0.86
N MET A 360 -17.24 -0.48 0.26
CA MET A 360 -17.83 -1.70 0.81
C MET A 360 -19.11 -1.41 1.64
N LEU A 361 -19.29 -0.18 2.13
CA LEU A 361 -20.44 0.20 2.96
C LEU A 361 -21.77 -0.09 2.25
N GLY A 362 -22.72 -0.68 2.99
CA GLY A 362 -24.04 -1.04 2.48
C GLY A 362 -24.06 -2.15 1.43
N ARG A 363 -22.91 -2.73 1.06
CA ARG A 363 -22.78 -3.71 -0.05
C ARG A 363 -22.15 -5.04 0.37
N LEU A 364 -22.13 -5.34 1.66
CA LEU A 364 -21.44 -6.51 2.24
C LEU A 364 -22.05 -7.86 1.87
N ARG A 365 -23.27 -7.89 1.32
CA ARG A 365 -23.99 -9.08 0.90
C ARG A 365 -24.34 -9.02 -0.59
N SER A 366 -24.33 -10.19 -1.23
CA SER A 366 -24.93 -10.41 -2.55
C SER A 366 -25.85 -11.62 -2.41
N ALA A 367 -27.16 -11.39 -2.54
CA ALA A 367 -28.19 -12.34 -2.12
C ALA A 367 -27.92 -12.85 -0.68
N HIS A 368 -27.85 -14.16 -0.47
CA HIS A 368 -27.61 -14.77 0.84
C HIS A 368 -26.11 -14.92 1.19
N GLN A 369 -25.18 -14.49 0.32
CA GLN A 369 -23.74 -14.72 0.46
C GLN A 369 -22.98 -13.45 0.85
N HIS A 370 -21.86 -13.62 1.57
CA HIS A 370 -20.93 -12.53 1.84
C HIS A 370 -20.19 -12.13 0.56
N ARG A 371 -20.04 -10.82 0.34
CA ARG A 371 -19.50 -10.30 -0.91
C ARG A 371 -17.99 -10.15 -0.93
N PHE A 372 -17.38 -9.74 0.19
CA PHE A 372 -15.95 -9.37 0.21
C PHE A 372 -15.16 -10.36 1.06
N GLU A 373 -14.35 -11.19 0.41
CA GLU A 373 -13.35 -12.05 1.05
C GLU A 373 -12.05 -11.27 1.24
N LEU A 374 -11.49 -11.29 2.44
CA LEU A 374 -10.19 -10.71 2.76
C LEU A 374 -9.08 -11.76 2.58
N PRO A 375 -7.88 -11.36 2.14
CA PRO A 375 -6.74 -12.25 2.09
C PRO A 375 -6.38 -12.72 3.51
N ILE A 376 -5.79 -13.91 3.54
CA ILE A 376 -5.23 -14.52 4.74
C ILE A 376 -3.72 -14.61 4.52
N LEU A 377 -2.94 -14.66 5.60
CA LEU A 377 -1.50 -14.90 5.55
C LEU A 377 -1.17 -16.07 4.61
N SER A 378 -0.22 -15.83 3.70
CA SER A 378 0.24 -16.84 2.75
C SER A 378 1.17 -17.87 3.38
N ALA A 379 1.79 -17.53 4.53
CA ALA A 379 2.56 -18.44 5.36
C ALA A 379 2.44 -18.07 6.85
N PRO A 380 2.74 -19.01 7.78
CA PRO A 380 2.75 -18.72 9.21
C PRO A 380 3.65 -17.54 9.59
N VAL A 381 3.20 -16.72 10.55
CA VAL A 381 3.98 -15.60 11.09
C VAL A 381 5.28 -16.09 11.72
N ARG A 382 6.40 -15.43 11.44
CA ARG A 382 7.71 -15.73 12.02
C ARG A 382 8.05 -14.72 13.10
N PHE A 383 7.85 -15.11 14.35
CA PHE A 383 8.38 -14.38 15.50
C PHE A 383 9.85 -14.74 15.74
N ALA A 384 10.54 -13.92 16.53
CA ALA A 384 11.87 -14.26 17.03
C ALA A 384 11.79 -15.57 17.85
N PRO A 385 12.59 -16.60 17.51
CA PRO A 385 12.57 -17.85 18.25
C PRO A 385 13.13 -17.66 19.65
N CYS A 386 12.54 -18.31 20.65
CA CYS A 386 13.09 -18.37 22.00
C CYS A 386 13.01 -19.80 22.56
N ALA A 387 13.97 -20.14 23.42
CA ALA A 387 13.95 -21.41 24.14
C ALA A 387 12.79 -21.44 25.13
N VAL A 388 12.17 -22.61 25.28
CA VAL A 388 11.02 -22.82 26.14
C VAL A 388 11.31 -23.89 27.19
N PRO A 389 10.78 -23.77 28.41
CA PRO A 389 11.12 -24.65 29.54
C PRO A 389 10.44 -26.03 29.48
N LEU A 390 9.54 -26.26 28.52
CA LEU A 390 8.84 -27.53 28.33
C LEU A 390 8.69 -27.79 26.83
N ASP A 391 8.74 -29.07 26.43
CA ASP A 391 8.42 -29.46 25.05
C ASP A 391 7.06 -28.88 24.63
N PRO A 392 6.95 -28.18 23.49
CA PRO A 392 5.72 -27.51 23.08
C PRO A 392 4.52 -28.44 22.91
N TYR A 393 4.73 -29.67 22.40
CA TYR A 393 3.64 -30.63 22.25
C TYR A 393 3.20 -31.18 23.60
N ALA A 394 4.16 -31.54 24.47
CA ALA A 394 3.89 -31.93 25.85
C ALA A 394 3.13 -30.84 26.62
N LEU A 395 3.49 -29.56 26.45
CA LEU A 395 2.72 -28.45 27.02
C LEU A 395 1.27 -28.48 26.54
N GLY A 396 1.03 -28.61 25.23
CA GLY A 396 -0.31 -28.70 24.67
C GLY A 396 -1.14 -29.83 25.28
N LEU A 397 -0.55 -31.03 25.43
CA LEU A 397 -1.19 -32.17 26.09
C LEU A 397 -1.55 -31.86 27.55
N LEU A 398 -0.63 -31.26 28.32
CA LEU A 398 -0.87 -30.93 29.72
C LEU A 398 -1.88 -29.79 29.90
N LEU A 399 -1.92 -28.84 28.98
CA LEU A 399 -2.94 -27.79 28.98
C LEU A 399 -4.32 -28.38 28.71
N GLY A 400 -4.43 -29.42 27.90
CA GLY A 400 -5.69 -30.14 27.74
C GLY A 400 -6.06 -30.98 28.95
N ASP A 401 -5.47 -32.18 29.02
CA ASP A 401 -5.84 -33.22 29.98
C ASP A 401 -4.88 -33.34 31.17
N GLY A 402 -3.97 -32.38 31.34
CA GLY A 402 -3.06 -32.33 32.49
C GLY A 402 -3.65 -31.70 33.75
N CYS A 403 -3.07 -32.09 34.89
CA CYS A 403 -3.34 -31.55 36.22
C CYS A 403 -2.03 -31.02 36.84
N LEU A 404 -1.90 -29.68 36.87
CA LEU A 404 -0.69 -28.96 37.29
C LEU A 404 -0.93 -28.18 38.59
N THR A 405 -1.24 -28.87 39.70
CA THR A 405 -1.58 -28.20 40.97
C THR A 405 -0.41 -27.46 41.61
N GLY A 406 0.82 -27.91 41.37
CA GLY A 406 2.04 -27.42 42.02
C GLY A 406 2.24 -27.90 43.47
N SER A 407 1.21 -28.47 44.10
CA SER A 407 1.25 -29.07 45.44
C SER A 407 1.36 -30.59 45.42
N THR A 408 0.98 -31.21 44.30
CA THR A 408 1.11 -32.64 44.06
C THR A 408 1.92 -32.91 42.80
N THR A 409 2.41 -34.14 42.65
CA THR A 409 3.04 -34.59 41.41
C THR A 409 2.09 -34.33 40.22
N PRO A 410 2.58 -33.73 39.12
CA PRO A 410 1.79 -33.55 37.91
C PRO A 410 1.17 -34.86 37.42
N ALA A 411 -0.04 -34.77 36.89
CA ALA A 411 -0.77 -35.92 36.35
C ALA A 411 -1.33 -35.59 34.96
N PHE A 412 -1.62 -36.63 34.19
CA PHE A 412 -2.17 -36.54 32.84
C PHE A 412 -3.22 -37.64 32.68
N ALA A 413 -4.40 -37.28 32.17
CA ALA A 413 -5.50 -38.23 32.01
C ALA A 413 -5.72 -38.55 30.52
N THR A 414 -5.43 -39.77 30.08
CA THR A 414 -5.68 -40.17 28.68
C THR A 414 -6.08 -41.64 28.56
N GLY A 415 -6.97 -41.93 27.62
CA GLY A 415 -7.27 -43.29 27.17
C GLY A 415 -6.41 -43.74 25.99
N ASP A 416 -5.66 -42.84 25.36
CA ASP A 416 -4.83 -43.11 24.20
C ASP A 416 -3.38 -43.37 24.64
N ALA A 417 -2.92 -44.63 24.53
CA ALA A 417 -1.55 -45.03 24.91
C ALA A 417 -0.46 -44.29 24.10
N GLU A 418 -0.77 -43.92 22.86
CA GLU A 418 0.11 -43.12 21.99
C GLU A 418 0.43 -41.76 22.62
N LEU A 419 -0.56 -41.08 23.24
CA LEU A 419 -0.34 -39.79 23.90
C LEU A 419 0.53 -39.93 25.16
N ALA A 420 0.34 -41.00 25.93
CA ALA A 420 1.18 -41.28 27.11
C ALA A 420 2.64 -41.57 26.70
N CYS A 421 2.84 -42.34 25.64
CA CYS A 421 4.16 -42.64 25.07
C CYS A 421 4.86 -41.38 24.56
N TYR A 422 4.14 -40.54 23.80
CA TYR A 422 4.69 -39.25 23.35
C TYR A 422 5.10 -38.38 24.53
N LEU A 423 4.24 -38.26 25.55
CA LEU A 423 4.52 -37.44 26.72
C LEU A 423 5.78 -37.95 27.46
N GLU A 424 5.99 -39.26 27.56
CA GLU A 424 7.21 -39.82 28.14
C GLU A 424 8.45 -39.53 27.29
N SER A 425 8.35 -39.66 25.97
CA SER A 425 9.46 -39.40 25.05
C SER A 425 9.87 -37.92 24.98
N SER A 426 8.93 -37.00 25.20
CA SER A 426 9.14 -35.55 25.16
C SER A 426 9.71 -34.98 26.46
N LEU A 427 9.69 -35.74 27.56
CA LEU A 427 10.01 -35.23 28.89
C LEU A 427 11.23 -35.94 29.49
N GLU A 428 12.39 -35.33 29.34
CA GLU A 428 13.64 -35.85 29.88
C GLU A 428 13.59 -36.00 31.41
N GLY A 429 14.08 -37.14 31.92
CA GLY A 429 14.12 -37.42 33.36
C GLY A 429 12.77 -37.71 33.99
N ILE A 430 11.69 -37.78 33.20
CA ILE A 430 10.33 -38.10 33.66
C ILE A 430 9.97 -39.54 33.31
N GLU A 431 9.27 -40.20 34.23
CA GLU A 431 8.56 -41.47 34.05
C GLU A 431 7.06 -41.18 34.03
N VAL A 432 6.37 -41.67 32.99
CA VAL A 432 4.90 -41.55 32.87
C VAL A 432 4.26 -42.80 33.44
N ALA A 433 4.13 -42.84 34.77
CA ALA A 433 3.64 -44.01 35.49
C ALA A 433 2.11 -44.07 35.47
N HIS A 434 1.54 -45.15 34.92
CA HIS A 434 0.12 -45.45 35.01
C HIS A 434 -0.31 -45.60 36.48
N LYS A 435 -1.42 -44.95 36.86
CA LYS A 435 -1.95 -44.99 38.23
C LYS A 435 -3.21 -45.83 38.32
N ALA A 436 -4.24 -45.47 37.55
CA ALA A 436 -5.52 -46.17 37.51
C ALA A 436 -6.40 -45.65 36.37
N GLY A 437 -7.13 -46.53 35.68
CA GLY A 437 -8.03 -46.12 34.60
C GLY A 437 -7.28 -45.36 33.49
N VAL A 438 -7.67 -44.10 33.27
CA VAL A 438 -7.03 -43.19 32.32
C VAL A 438 -5.95 -42.30 32.95
N ASP A 439 -5.73 -42.39 34.27
CA ASP A 439 -4.87 -41.46 35.01
C ASP A 439 -3.41 -41.95 35.02
N TYR A 440 -2.50 -41.07 34.60
CA TYR A 440 -1.04 -41.20 34.70
C TYR A 440 -0.45 -40.15 35.65
N VAL A 441 0.67 -40.49 36.30
CA VAL A 441 1.44 -39.59 37.17
C VAL A 441 2.84 -39.42 36.60
N LEU A 442 3.28 -38.18 36.48
CA LEU A 442 4.55 -37.81 35.86
C LEU A 442 5.63 -37.72 36.95
N ARG A 443 6.36 -38.81 37.19
CA ARG A 443 7.34 -38.90 38.27
C ARG A 443 8.73 -38.52 37.78
N HIS A 444 9.52 -37.91 38.64
CA HIS A 444 10.94 -37.76 38.36
C HIS A 444 11.63 -39.12 38.54
N ARG A 445 12.38 -39.60 37.53
CA ARG A 445 13.01 -40.93 37.55
C ARG A 445 13.94 -41.16 38.75
N MET A 446 14.58 -40.10 39.24
CA MET A 446 15.47 -40.14 40.41
C MET A 446 14.77 -39.67 41.72
N GLY A 447 13.46 -39.37 41.67
CA GLY A 447 12.71 -38.85 42.81
C GLY A 447 12.04 -39.98 43.62
N GLY A 448 12.51 -40.23 44.84
CA GLY A 448 11.97 -41.27 45.74
C GLY A 448 11.25 -40.75 46.99
N ARG A 449 10.40 -41.58 47.61
CA ARG A 449 9.89 -41.33 48.97
C ARG A 449 11.03 -41.59 49.97
N GLY A 450 11.49 -40.53 50.64
CA GLY A 450 12.51 -40.61 51.70
C GLY A 450 13.95 -40.28 51.29
N GLY A 451 14.19 -39.83 50.05
CA GLY A 451 15.51 -39.34 49.57
C GLY A 451 15.58 -37.82 49.40
N LEU A 452 16.70 -37.32 48.84
CA LEU A 452 16.89 -35.91 48.49
C LEU A 452 15.71 -35.41 47.63
N ARG A 453 15.07 -34.30 48.02
CA ARG A 453 13.93 -33.72 47.27
C ARG A 453 14.43 -33.10 45.96
N ILE A 454 14.54 -33.93 44.93
CA ILE A 454 14.76 -33.43 43.56
C ILE A 454 13.43 -32.88 43.04
N PRO A 455 13.34 -31.59 42.71
CA PRO A 455 12.11 -31.01 42.20
C PRO A 455 11.76 -31.60 40.84
N ASN A 456 10.47 -31.87 40.60
CA ASN A 456 10.01 -32.36 39.31
C ASN A 456 10.18 -31.25 38.24
N PRO A 457 10.92 -31.49 37.13
CA PRO A 457 11.14 -30.53 36.06
C PRO A 457 9.85 -29.89 35.52
N ILE A 458 8.77 -30.68 35.38
CA ILE A 458 7.46 -30.19 34.93
C ILE A 458 6.86 -29.24 35.97
N THR A 459 7.02 -29.53 37.27
CA THR A 459 6.55 -28.61 38.32
C THR A 459 7.36 -27.32 38.33
N VAL A 460 8.67 -27.38 38.07
CA VAL A 460 9.53 -26.19 37.96
C VAL A 460 9.09 -25.35 36.75
N ALA A 461 8.94 -25.97 35.58
CA ALA A 461 8.48 -25.31 34.36
C ALA A 461 7.05 -24.74 34.54
N ALA A 462 6.10 -25.52 35.06
CA ALA A 462 4.74 -25.03 35.30
C ALA A 462 4.71 -23.84 36.28
N ARG A 463 5.64 -23.78 37.23
CA ARG A 463 5.76 -22.65 38.16
C ARG A 463 6.33 -21.41 37.45
N SER A 464 7.39 -21.55 36.67
CA SER A 464 7.97 -20.43 35.91
C SER A 464 7.00 -19.87 34.87
N LEU A 465 6.17 -20.75 34.28
CA LEU A 465 5.14 -20.39 33.30
C LEU A 465 3.84 -19.85 33.92
N GLY A 466 3.72 -19.81 35.25
CA GLY A 466 2.51 -19.37 35.93
C GLY A 466 1.30 -20.31 35.77
N LEU A 467 1.53 -21.58 35.42
CA LEU A 467 0.49 -22.60 35.21
C LEU A 467 0.13 -23.39 36.48
N CYS A 468 0.96 -23.31 37.53
CA CYS A 468 0.66 -23.99 38.80
C CYS A 468 -0.66 -23.49 39.40
N GLY A 469 -1.57 -24.42 39.68
CA GLY A 469 -2.89 -24.13 40.25
C GLY A 469 -3.95 -23.74 39.22
N ALA A 470 -3.60 -23.64 37.94
CA ALA A 470 -4.56 -23.39 36.87
C ALA A 470 -5.60 -24.51 36.81
N ARG A 471 -6.88 -24.13 36.75
CA ARG A 471 -8.03 -25.02 36.60
C ARG A 471 -8.47 -25.03 35.15
N SER A 472 -9.29 -25.98 34.71
CA SER A 472 -9.80 -26.04 33.32
C SER A 472 -10.39 -24.72 32.81
N SER A 473 -10.98 -23.91 33.70
CA SER A 473 -11.55 -22.59 33.39
C SER A 473 -10.56 -21.42 33.38
N THR A 474 -9.31 -21.64 33.81
CA THR A 474 -8.27 -20.60 33.94
C THR A 474 -6.93 -20.97 33.31
N LYS A 475 -6.81 -22.14 32.65
CA LYS A 475 -5.62 -22.49 31.87
C LYS A 475 -5.43 -21.50 30.72
N PHE A 476 -4.20 -21.28 30.30
CA PHE A 476 -3.81 -20.38 29.21
C PHE A 476 -2.52 -20.89 28.55
N VAL A 477 -2.21 -20.44 27.35
CA VAL A 477 -0.93 -20.70 26.69
C VAL A 477 0.04 -19.58 27.08
N PRO A 478 1.23 -19.89 27.65
CA PRO A 478 2.17 -18.85 28.06
C PRO A 478 2.68 -18.01 26.88
N PRO A 479 2.96 -16.70 27.06
CA PRO A 479 3.36 -15.80 25.98
C PRO A 479 4.61 -16.25 25.20
N GLU A 480 5.58 -16.86 25.87
CA GLU A 480 6.80 -17.41 25.26
C GLU A 480 6.55 -18.58 24.28
N TYR A 481 5.35 -19.17 24.28
CA TYR A 481 4.92 -20.13 23.26
C TYR A 481 4.06 -19.47 22.18
N LEU A 482 3.26 -18.46 22.55
CA LEU A 482 2.43 -17.71 21.59
C LEU A 482 3.29 -16.87 20.63
N PHE A 483 4.30 -16.18 21.13
CA PHE A 483 5.20 -15.33 20.34
C PHE A 483 6.51 -16.04 20.03
N ASN A 484 6.42 -17.22 19.43
CA ASN A 484 7.57 -18.07 19.11
C ASN A 484 7.50 -18.59 17.67
N ALA A 485 8.49 -19.39 17.28
CA ALA A 485 8.59 -19.98 15.97
C ALA A 485 7.31 -20.78 15.59
N PRO A 486 6.98 -20.85 14.28
CA PRO A 486 5.75 -21.51 13.82
C PRO A 486 5.58 -22.96 14.29
N ASP A 487 6.66 -23.72 14.37
CA ASP A 487 6.72 -25.11 14.82
C ASP A 487 6.39 -25.25 16.32
N VAL A 488 6.90 -24.35 17.17
CA VAL A 488 6.54 -24.30 18.60
C VAL A 488 5.03 -24.09 18.76
N ARG A 489 4.47 -23.09 18.07
CA ARG A 489 3.04 -22.79 18.13
C ARG A 489 2.18 -23.92 17.57
N LEU A 490 2.61 -24.51 16.45
CA LEU A 490 1.92 -25.65 15.86
C LEU A 490 1.92 -26.85 16.80
N ALA A 491 3.05 -27.14 17.45
CA ALA A 491 3.17 -28.23 18.41
C ALA A 491 2.26 -28.03 19.64
N VAL A 492 2.17 -26.82 20.21
CA VAL A 492 1.20 -26.52 21.27
C VAL A 492 -0.23 -26.75 20.79
N LEU A 493 -0.57 -26.22 19.60
CA LEU A 493 -1.89 -26.39 19.01
C LEU A 493 -2.22 -27.88 18.79
N GLN A 494 -1.28 -28.66 18.28
CA GLN A 494 -1.43 -30.10 18.05
C GLN A 494 -1.73 -30.83 19.37
N GLY A 495 -1.01 -30.52 20.46
CA GLY A 495 -1.25 -31.13 21.76
C GLY A 495 -2.68 -30.84 22.27
N LEU A 496 -3.11 -29.58 22.18
CA LEU A 496 -4.47 -29.16 22.54
C LEU A 496 -5.56 -29.83 21.68
N LEU A 497 -5.29 -30.01 20.39
CA LEU A 497 -6.22 -30.66 19.46
C LEU A 497 -6.26 -32.18 19.64
N ASP A 498 -5.16 -32.78 20.08
CA ASP A 498 -5.06 -34.22 20.35
C ASP A 498 -5.70 -34.61 21.68
N THR A 499 -5.85 -33.68 22.64
CA THR A 499 -6.67 -33.87 23.85
C THR A 499 -8.13 -33.49 23.63
N ASP A 500 -8.42 -32.19 23.58
CA ASP A 500 -9.76 -31.59 23.67
C ASP A 500 -10.34 -31.19 22.31
N GLY A 501 -9.64 -31.55 21.24
CA GLY A 501 -10.07 -31.31 19.88
C GLY A 501 -10.31 -32.59 19.07
N GLY A 502 -10.68 -32.41 17.81
CA GLY A 502 -10.76 -33.52 16.88
C GLY A 502 -11.33 -33.17 15.51
N PRO A 503 -11.13 -34.04 14.52
CA PRO A 503 -11.72 -33.90 13.20
C PRO A 503 -13.22 -34.19 13.25
N VAL A 504 -14.01 -33.23 12.79
CA VAL A 504 -15.46 -33.37 12.56
C VAL A 504 -15.71 -33.54 11.07
N VAL A 505 -16.18 -34.74 10.73
CA VAL A 505 -16.44 -35.19 9.37
C VAL A 505 -17.94 -35.16 9.13
N GLN A 506 -18.35 -34.71 7.95
CA GLN A 506 -19.73 -34.75 7.48
C GLN A 506 -19.74 -35.14 6.00
N ASP A 507 -20.69 -35.97 5.62
CA ASP A 507 -20.83 -36.42 4.23
C ASP A 507 -20.97 -35.23 3.24
N GLY A 508 -20.27 -35.32 2.11
CA GLY A 508 -20.20 -34.27 1.09
C GLY A 508 -19.54 -32.96 1.53
N ARG A 509 -18.84 -32.91 2.67
CA ARG A 509 -18.19 -31.68 3.18
C ARG A 509 -16.74 -31.93 3.62
N SER A 510 -15.90 -30.92 3.41
CA SER A 510 -14.55 -30.90 3.98
C SER A 510 -14.57 -31.06 5.50
N CYS A 511 -13.63 -31.83 6.04
CA CYS A 511 -13.43 -31.96 7.47
C CYS A 511 -13.14 -30.60 8.11
N ARG A 512 -13.78 -30.32 9.25
CA ARG A 512 -13.45 -29.17 10.11
C ARG A 512 -12.77 -29.66 11.38
N ILE A 513 -11.95 -28.83 11.99
CA ILE A 513 -11.34 -29.14 13.29
C ILE A 513 -12.22 -28.51 14.36
N HIS A 514 -12.55 -29.27 15.40
CA HIS A 514 -13.29 -28.77 16.55
C HIS A 514 -12.40 -28.78 17.78
N PHE A 515 -12.54 -27.78 18.64
CA PHE A 515 -11.87 -27.68 19.93
C PHE A 515 -12.84 -27.11 20.96
N CYS A 516 -12.82 -27.63 22.19
CA CYS A 516 -13.68 -27.13 23.26
C CYS A 516 -12.85 -26.86 24.52
N THR A 517 -13.11 -25.74 25.19
CA THR A 517 -12.50 -25.40 26.48
C THR A 517 -13.49 -24.67 27.37
N THR A 518 -13.29 -24.69 28.69
CA THR A 518 -14.03 -23.83 29.63
C THR A 518 -13.24 -22.58 30.04
N SER A 519 -12.01 -22.43 29.56
CA SER A 519 -11.20 -21.21 29.76
C SER A 519 -11.40 -20.25 28.60
N SER A 520 -11.88 -19.04 28.90
CA SER A 520 -12.00 -17.96 27.91
C SER A 520 -10.64 -17.51 27.39
N GLN A 521 -9.62 -17.49 28.26
CA GLN A 521 -8.25 -17.15 27.87
C GLN A 521 -7.69 -18.22 26.91
N LEU A 522 -7.83 -19.51 27.23
CA LEU A 522 -7.34 -20.58 26.35
C LEU A 522 -8.06 -20.58 25.00
N ARG A 523 -9.35 -20.21 24.95
CA ARG A 523 -10.07 -19.98 23.69
C ARG A 523 -9.36 -18.91 22.86
N ASP A 524 -9.05 -17.77 23.46
CA ASP A 524 -8.40 -16.66 22.76
C ASP A 524 -6.97 -17.00 22.33
N ASP A 525 -6.25 -17.75 23.16
CA ASP A 525 -4.92 -18.27 22.85
C ASP A 525 -4.95 -19.26 21.67
N VAL A 526 -5.94 -20.16 21.61
CA VAL A 526 -6.13 -21.06 20.46
C VAL A 526 -6.51 -20.29 19.21
N VAL A 527 -7.38 -19.27 19.32
CA VAL A 527 -7.70 -18.37 18.20
C VAL A 527 -6.44 -17.66 17.71
N PHE A 528 -5.58 -17.18 18.62
CA PHE A 528 -4.29 -16.61 18.28
C PHE A 528 -3.41 -17.61 17.54
N LEU A 529 -3.20 -18.81 18.10
CA LEU A 529 -2.35 -19.86 17.50
C LEU A 529 -2.81 -20.15 16.06
N VAL A 530 -4.11 -20.40 15.88
CA VAL A 530 -4.71 -20.69 14.57
C VAL A 530 -4.50 -19.56 13.57
N ARG A 531 -4.83 -18.31 13.94
CA ARG A 531 -4.71 -17.15 13.04
C ARG A 531 -3.25 -16.88 12.69
N SER A 532 -2.35 -17.07 13.65
CA SER A 532 -0.91 -16.86 13.48
C SER A 532 -0.24 -17.88 12.56
N LEU A 533 -0.86 -19.05 12.40
CA LEU A 533 -0.48 -20.11 11.45
C LEU A 533 -1.17 -19.96 10.08
N GLY A 534 -1.89 -18.85 9.84
CA GLY A 534 -2.62 -18.60 8.60
C GLY A 534 -4.00 -19.29 8.51
N GLY A 535 -4.54 -19.74 9.65
CA GLY A 535 -5.87 -20.33 9.74
C GLY A 535 -6.98 -19.33 10.08
N VAL A 536 -8.21 -19.85 10.17
CA VAL A 536 -9.38 -19.14 10.71
C VAL A 536 -10.02 -19.95 11.83
N ALA A 537 -10.51 -19.26 12.86
CA ALA A 537 -11.18 -19.83 14.00
C ALA A 537 -12.52 -19.14 14.25
N TYR A 538 -13.61 -19.89 14.20
CA TYR A 538 -14.94 -19.43 14.56
C TYR A 538 -15.27 -19.96 15.93
N TRP A 539 -15.89 -19.17 16.79
CA TRP A 539 -16.24 -19.67 18.11
C TRP A 539 -17.62 -19.21 18.58
N ARG A 540 -18.17 -19.99 19.50
CA ARG A 540 -19.43 -19.73 20.20
C ARG A 540 -19.32 -20.12 21.66
N THR A 541 -20.06 -19.42 22.49
CA THR A 541 -20.20 -19.72 23.92
C THR A 541 -21.43 -20.60 24.13
N ARG A 542 -21.30 -21.64 24.93
CA ARG A 542 -22.41 -22.42 25.48
C ARG A 542 -22.47 -22.12 26.97
N ALA A 543 -23.50 -21.37 27.36
CA ALA A 543 -23.71 -21.01 28.76
C ALA A 543 -23.78 -22.25 29.66
N ALA A 544 -23.21 -22.16 30.85
CA ALA A 544 -23.37 -23.14 31.91
C ALA A 544 -24.80 -23.15 32.45
N GLU A 545 -25.38 -21.96 32.59
CA GLU A 545 -26.73 -21.75 33.09
C GLU A 545 -27.76 -22.43 32.19
N GLY A 546 -28.74 -23.10 32.80
CA GLY A 546 -29.80 -23.83 32.10
C GLY A 546 -29.35 -25.08 31.33
N ARG A 547 -28.05 -25.41 31.35
CA ARG A 547 -27.53 -26.59 30.67
C ARG A 547 -27.78 -27.85 31.47
N LYS A 548 -28.38 -28.86 30.82
CA LYS A 548 -28.58 -30.19 31.43
C LYS A 548 -27.24 -30.71 31.98
N PRO A 549 -27.20 -31.19 33.24
CA PRO A 549 -26.00 -31.78 33.82
C PRO A 549 -25.41 -32.85 32.91
N GLY A 550 -24.07 -32.89 32.83
CA GLY A 550 -23.38 -34.04 32.25
C GLY A 550 -23.43 -35.23 33.20
N ARG A 551 -23.03 -36.41 32.73
CA ARG A 551 -22.84 -37.59 33.61
C ARG A 551 -21.36 -37.86 33.82
N ALA A 552 -20.94 -38.00 35.07
CA ALA A 552 -19.60 -38.45 35.42
C ALA A 552 -19.67 -39.48 36.55
N ARG A 553 -19.05 -40.66 36.34
CA ARG A 553 -19.09 -41.80 37.27
C ARG A 553 -20.52 -42.14 37.74
N GLY A 554 -21.45 -42.17 36.79
CA GLY A 554 -22.87 -42.48 37.06
C GLY A 554 -23.68 -41.38 37.76
N ARG A 555 -23.09 -40.21 38.04
CA ARG A 555 -23.76 -39.09 38.70
C ARG A 555 -23.93 -37.89 37.78
N ASP A 556 -25.01 -37.14 37.99
CA ASP A 556 -25.23 -35.87 37.32
C ASP A 556 -24.26 -34.81 37.87
N VAL A 557 -23.55 -34.15 36.97
CA VAL A 557 -22.58 -33.10 37.28
C VAL A 557 -22.99 -31.84 36.54
N ALA A 558 -23.39 -30.83 37.31
CA ALA A 558 -23.73 -29.52 36.78
C ALA A 558 -22.51 -28.87 36.10
N HIS A 559 -22.77 -28.18 34.99
CA HIS A 559 -21.76 -27.34 34.35
C HIS A 559 -21.53 -26.09 35.21
N ARG A 560 -20.32 -25.91 35.72
CA ARG A 560 -19.95 -24.78 36.61
C ARG A 560 -19.38 -23.57 35.87
N SER A 561 -19.07 -23.74 34.58
CA SER A 561 -18.43 -22.72 33.76
C SER A 561 -18.91 -22.85 32.33
N ASP A 562 -18.97 -21.73 31.63
CA ASP A 562 -19.29 -21.69 30.21
C ASP A 562 -18.31 -22.56 29.42
N ALA A 563 -18.79 -23.14 28.32
CA ALA A 563 -17.95 -23.86 27.39
C ALA A 563 -17.80 -23.06 26.09
N TYR A 564 -16.58 -22.83 25.68
CA TYR A 564 -16.21 -22.20 24.43
C TYR A 564 -15.90 -23.25 23.39
N VAL A 565 -16.67 -23.23 22.32
CA VAL A 565 -16.55 -24.16 21.20
C VAL A 565 -15.90 -23.40 20.05
N VAL A 566 -14.78 -23.90 19.55
CA VAL A 566 -13.98 -23.32 18.47
C VAL A 566 -13.97 -24.29 17.28
N ASP A 567 -14.41 -23.81 16.13
CA ASP A 567 -14.33 -24.49 14.84
C ASP A 567 -13.19 -23.86 14.02
N ILE A 568 -12.24 -24.68 13.59
CA ILE A 568 -10.94 -24.27 13.03
C ILE A 568 -10.80 -24.78 11.60
N ARG A 569 -10.20 -23.94 10.74
CA ARG A 569 -9.63 -24.34 9.45
C ARG A 569 -8.19 -23.83 9.34
N LEU A 570 -7.28 -24.71 8.95
CA LEU A 570 -5.87 -24.40 8.76
C LEU A 570 -5.52 -24.43 7.27
N PRO A 571 -4.48 -23.70 6.84
CA PRO A 571 -4.04 -23.71 5.45
C PRO A 571 -3.41 -25.06 5.08
N ALA A 572 -3.31 -25.32 3.78
CA ALA A 572 -2.61 -26.50 3.28
C ALA A 572 -1.15 -26.51 3.77
N GLY A 573 -0.65 -27.68 4.12
CA GLY A 573 0.70 -27.86 4.69
C GLY A 573 0.81 -27.70 6.21
N VAL A 574 -0.24 -27.22 6.89
CA VAL A 574 -0.27 -27.19 8.37
C VAL A 574 -1.07 -28.39 8.88
N VAL A 575 -0.37 -29.37 9.44
CA VAL A 575 -0.96 -30.63 9.93
C VAL A 575 -1.53 -30.46 11.35
N PRO A 576 -2.84 -30.61 11.58
CA PRO A 576 -3.49 -30.27 12.86
C PRO A 576 -3.29 -31.27 14.01
N PHE A 577 -2.97 -32.53 13.72
CA PHE A 577 -2.94 -33.60 14.71
C PHE A 577 -1.63 -34.37 14.61
N ARG A 578 -1.07 -34.81 15.75
CA ARG A 578 0.01 -35.81 15.79
C ARG A 578 -0.53 -37.20 16.12
N LEU A 579 -1.63 -37.28 16.86
CA LEU A 579 -2.28 -38.55 17.18
C LEU A 579 -2.74 -39.27 15.91
N GLY A 580 -2.20 -40.47 15.65
CA GLY A 580 -2.35 -41.19 14.39
C GLY A 580 -3.79 -41.29 13.91
N ARG A 581 -4.70 -41.77 14.76
CA ARG A 581 -6.14 -41.92 14.42
C ARG A 581 -6.83 -40.61 14.03
N LYS A 582 -6.42 -39.46 14.59
CA LYS A 582 -6.98 -38.14 14.26
C LYS A 582 -6.36 -37.60 12.98
N ALA A 583 -5.05 -37.78 12.81
CA ALA A 583 -4.29 -37.38 11.63
C ALA A 583 -4.79 -38.11 10.38
N GLU A 584 -4.90 -39.44 10.42
CA GLU A 584 -5.41 -40.27 9.33
C GLU A 584 -6.82 -39.87 8.92
N LYS A 585 -7.72 -39.70 9.91
CA LYS A 585 -9.11 -39.28 9.67
C LYS A 585 -9.20 -37.90 9.02
N TYR A 586 -8.33 -36.97 9.40
CA TYR A 586 -8.28 -35.64 8.79
C TYR A 586 -7.71 -35.69 7.36
N ALA A 587 -6.64 -36.46 7.16
CA ALA A 587 -5.99 -36.63 5.86
C ALA A 587 -6.93 -37.25 4.82
N ALA A 588 -7.73 -38.26 5.21
CA ALA A 588 -8.68 -38.91 4.33
C ALA A 588 -9.80 -37.99 3.82
N MET A 589 -10.21 -37.00 4.63
CA MET A 589 -11.37 -36.16 4.34
C MET A 589 -11.02 -34.75 3.81
N GLY A 590 -9.82 -34.25 4.12
CA GLY A 590 -9.35 -32.92 3.73
C GLY A 590 -9.98 -31.75 4.50
N GLY A 591 -9.18 -30.75 4.86
CA GLY A 591 -9.58 -29.62 5.74
C GLY A 591 -10.38 -28.48 5.11
N GLY A 592 -10.41 -28.44 3.77
CA GLY A 592 -10.81 -27.25 3.00
C GLY A 592 -9.93 -26.03 3.30
N ARG A 593 -10.12 -24.95 2.53
CA ARG A 593 -9.31 -23.73 2.70
C ARG A 593 -9.88 -22.81 3.79
N PRO A 594 -9.03 -22.09 4.55
CA PRO A 594 -9.48 -21.01 5.41
C PRO A 594 -10.06 -19.88 4.56
N MET A 595 -11.15 -19.27 5.03
CA MET A 595 -11.84 -18.18 4.32
C MET A 595 -12.32 -17.15 5.33
N ARG A 596 -12.08 -15.87 5.03
CA ARG A 596 -12.46 -14.75 5.89
C ARG A 596 -13.24 -13.74 5.08
N PHE A 597 -14.48 -13.47 5.46
CA PHE A 597 -15.31 -12.47 4.79
C PHE A 597 -15.63 -11.31 5.71
N VAL A 598 -15.81 -10.12 5.13
CA VAL A 598 -16.35 -8.97 5.84
C VAL A 598 -17.80 -9.26 6.25
N ARG A 599 -18.09 -9.11 7.54
CA ARG A 599 -19.40 -9.37 8.14
C ARG A 599 -20.17 -8.08 8.41
N SER A 600 -19.54 -7.11 9.06
CA SER A 600 -20.13 -5.79 9.34
C SER A 600 -19.06 -4.70 9.28
N ILE A 601 -19.52 -3.49 8.97
CA ILE A 601 -18.76 -2.24 9.06
C ILE A 601 -19.65 -1.26 9.81
N GLU A 602 -19.20 -0.79 10.96
CA GLU A 602 -19.99 0.03 11.89
C GLU A 602 -19.21 1.31 12.23
N PRO A 603 -19.86 2.49 12.31
CA PRO A 603 -19.21 3.70 12.80
C PRO A 603 -18.63 3.49 14.20
N ALA A 604 -17.42 3.99 14.43
CA ALA A 604 -16.68 3.82 15.68
C ALA A 604 -16.19 5.16 16.28
N GLY A 605 -16.75 6.29 15.82
CA GLY A 605 -16.43 7.62 16.31
C GLY A 605 -15.32 8.29 15.51
N SER A 606 -14.65 9.26 16.12
CA SER A 606 -13.56 10.02 15.52
C SER A 606 -12.31 9.93 16.40
N GLU A 607 -11.20 9.46 15.84
CA GLU A 607 -9.94 9.24 16.57
C GLU A 607 -8.76 9.82 15.79
N GLU A 608 -7.69 10.14 16.50
CA GLU A 608 -6.41 10.45 15.87
C GLU A 608 -5.87 9.22 15.16
N CYS A 609 -5.54 9.39 13.88
CA CYS A 609 -5.12 8.31 13.02
C CYS A 609 -3.70 8.56 12.49
N VAL A 610 -3.05 7.46 12.15
CA VAL A 610 -1.73 7.40 11.53
C VAL A 610 -1.75 6.37 10.41
N CYS A 611 -0.89 6.53 9.42
CA CYS A 611 -0.65 5.52 8.42
C CYS A 611 0.83 5.19 8.31
N ILE A 612 1.14 3.97 7.87
CA ILE A 612 2.52 3.49 7.73
C ILE A 612 2.76 3.00 6.29
N ARG A 613 4.01 3.11 5.86
CA ARG A 613 4.52 2.52 4.62
C ARG A 613 5.46 1.38 4.96
N VAL A 614 5.35 0.26 4.26
CA VAL A 614 6.18 -0.93 4.50
C VAL A 614 6.87 -1.36 3.22
N ALA A 615 8.04 -1.98 3.33
CA ALA A 615 8.84 -2.45 2.20
C ALA A 615 8.28 -3.72 1.51
N ALA A 616 7.15 -4.26 1.97
CA ALA A 616 6.56 -5.47 1.41
C ALA A 616 6.16 -5.24 -0.06
N PRO A 617 6.52 -6.13 -1.01
CA PRO A 617 6.22 -5.95 -2.44
C PRO A 617 4.72 -5.84 -2.76
N ASP A 618 3.88 -6.54 -1.99
CA ASP A 618 2.43 -6.50 -2.12
C ASP A 618 1.78 -5.39 -1.31
N SER A 619 2.59 -4.59 -0.61
CA SER A 619 2.14 -3.46 0.20
C SER A 619 1.20 -3.84 1.35
N LEU A 620 1.16 -5.11 1.77
CA LEU A 620 0.32 -5.57 2.87
C LEU A 620 1.12 -5.71 4.17
N TYR A 621 0.48 -5.39 5.29
CA TYR A 621 0.99 -5.69 6.63
C TYR A 621 -0.13 -6.20 7.55
N VAL A 622 0.27 -6.88 8.62
CA VAL A 622 -0.63 -7.44 9.61
C VAL A 622 -1.01 -6.41 10.66
N THR A 623 -2.30 -6.12 10.74
CA THR A 623 -2.96 -5.33 11.79
C THR A 623 -3.83 -6.23 12.66
N ASP A 624 -4.56 -5.64 13.61
CA ASP A 624 -5.38 -6.31 14.63
C ASP A 624 -5.99 -7.66 14.18
N ASP A 625 -5.93 -8.65 15.07
CA ASP A 625 -6.52 -9.98 14.84
C ASP A 625 -6.01 -10.71 13.58
N PHE A 626 -4.77 -10.42 13.18
CA PHE A 626 -4.13 -10.97 11.99
C PHE A 626 -4.89 -10.60 10.70
N LEU A 627 -5.48 -9.40 10.65
CA LEU A 627 -6.05 -8.85 9.43
C LEU A 627 -4.92 -8.28 8.56
N LEU A 628 -4.97 -8.56 7.26
CA LEU A 628 -4.06 -7.97 6.29
C LEU A 628 -4.68 -6.69 5.76
N THR A 629 -3.92 -5.60 5.81
CA THR A 629 -4.35 -4.31 5.28
C THR A 629 -3.28 -3.66 4.43
N HIS A 630 -3.70 -2.75 3.55
CA HIS A 630 -2.81 -2.08 2.60
C HIS A 630 -2.07 -0.92 3.26
N ASN A 631 -0.80 -0.77 2.91
CA ASN A 631 0.04 0.34 3.31
C ASN A 631 -0.34 1.63 2.56
N THR A 632 0.21 2.75 3.05
CA THR A 632 0.22 4.00 2.31
C THR A 632 1.25 3.93 1.18
N LEU A 633 0.81 3.97 -0.08
CA LEU A 633 1.70 4.27 -1.20
C LEU A 633 2.12 5.73 -1.07
N ASN A 634 3.31 5.95 -0.52
CA ASN A 634 4.06 7.21 -0.61
C ASN A 634 5.47 6.94 -1.17
N ASP A 635 5.76 5.76 -1.73
CA ASP A 635 7.02 5.52 -2.45
C ASP A 635 6.88 5.96 -3.89
N SER A 636 7.03 7.27 -4.05
CA SER A 636 7.15 7.84 -5.37
C SER A 636 7.88 9.17 -5.27
N PHE A 637 9.04 9.21 -5.94
CA PHE A 637 9.76 10.46 -6.16
C PHE A 637 8.84 11.42 -6.91
N VAL A 638 8.65 12.61 -6.35
CA VAL A 638 7.90 13.69 -6.97
C VAL A 638 8.89 14.55 -7.73
N ILE A 639 8.90 14.48 -9.07
CA ILE A 639 9.37 15.59 -9.89
C ILE A 639 8.12 16.31 -10.36
N LEU A 640 7.82 17.42 -9.68
CA LEU A 640 6.88 18.42 -10.13
C LEU A 640 7.57 19.20 -11.25
N ASP A 641 7.20 18.94 -12.48
CA ASP A 641 7.39 19.93 -13.52
C ASP A 641 6.26 20.96 -13.35
N GLU A 642 6.67 22.14 -12.92
CA GLU A 642 5.90 23.30 -12.46
C GLU A 642 5.12 23.16 -11.14
N ALA A 643 5.90 22.94 -10.08
CA ALA A 643 5.59 23.53 -8.78
C ALA A 643 5.71 25.07 -8.87
N GLN A 644 4.67 25.76 -9.33
CA GLN A 644 4.59 27.22 -9.12
C GLN A 644 3.24 27.73 -8.62
N ASN A 645 2.28 26.86 -8.29
CA ASN A 645 0.99 27.27 -7.73
C ASN A 645 0.62 26.58 -6.41
N THR A 646 1.59 26.10 -5.62
CA THR A 646 1.30 25.56 -4.28
C THR A 646 1.76 26.55 -3.23
N THR A 647 0.82 27.21 -2.55
CA THR A 647 1.13 28.01 -1.37
C THR A 647 1.63 27.10 -0.25
N THR A 648 2.39 27.65 0.71
CA THR A 648 2.91 26.90 1.86
C THR A 648 1.80 26.23 2.70
N GLU A 649 0.57 26.74 2.63
CA GLU A 649 -0.62 26.14 3.24
C GLU A 649 -1.17 24.95 2.44
N GLN A 650 -1.02 24.94 1.12
CA GLN A 650 -1.44 23.82 0.26
C GLN A 650 -0.42 22.66 0.28
N MET A 651 0.82 22.92 0.71
CA MET A 651 1.86 21.89 0.93
C MET A 651 1.77 21.17 2.28
N LYS A 652 1.12 21.77 3.28
CA LYS A 652 0.83 21.13 4.58
C LYS A 652 -0.42 20.25 4.44
#